data_AF-A0A2V6GFH1-F1
#
_entry.id   AF-A0A2V6GFH1-F1
#
_cell.length_a   1.000
_cell.length_b   1.000
_cell.length_c   1.000
_cell.angle_alpha   90.00
_cell.angle_beta   90.00
_cell.angle_gamma   90.00
#
_symmetry.space_group_name_H-M   'P 1'
#
loop_
_entity.id
_entity.type
_entity.pdbx_description
1 polymer ?
#
loop_
_entity_poly.entity_id
_entity_poly.type
_entity_poly.pdbx_seq_one_letter_code
_entity_poly.pdbx_strand_id
1 'polypeptide(L)'
;MKKESPSQSAFVHLRFLVVLVLFLAGALLALLALGFYPGASASAQASGQNQSSSASPFQPVAADHVSWGGDLVTGTKTGAVSEQPSAENLAPSETAPLEPVMAPTRSSFMATWESVSGATGYRLDVSTSPSFNSFVSGYENLDVGNITSRIVSGLSLGTTYYYRVRAYGVLGTGGNSEVMTATTLTTLTGLVITPTFDSSITSNPNSAAIQSVINKAIAIHQSRFKDALTATILFRYSRTAPNGTLLSSGVSRSDFPIYSIAWSTFITALKADAKTANDTTANASLPASALSTNIVVTSANGKAVGLGGLTPLGMCADGSVKIGCLYDGIVTLNAGISLSFTRPPSSSSYDAQRQVEHEMDEVFGLGSFLNLGGTNLRPQDLFSWSAAGVRNRTLSGARYFSINSGTTNIVNFNQTSGFDFGDWLGGTTCPQTKPFVQNAFVCPGQFADVTASSAEGINLDVIGYDLVIPLAAPTATAATSVTKSGFTAHWTSVTGATSYKLDVSTSSTFSSYVTGYQNLDVGSVTSRSVTGLSAGKTYYYRVRTLSSAGTSGNSNVISVTTVPAAPTASAATNVTNSGFTAHWSSVTGATSYLLDVSTSSAFSTFVTGYQNLSVGNVISRSVSGLSAGRTYYYRVRAHNTAGTSGNSNVISVTTKPAAPTASAATNVTTSGFTAHWSSVTGATSYRLDVSTSSIFSTFLTGYQNLNVGNVTSRSVTGLNTKTTYFYRVRANDSGGTSVNSNVISVKTL
;
A
#
# COMPACT_ATOMS: atom_id res chain seq x y z
N MET A 1 1.89 63.72 -4.92
CA MET A 1 3.24 64.31 -4.85
C MET A 1 4.19 63.27 -5.43
N LYS A 2 4.54 63.38 -6.71
CA LYS A 2 5.83 63.94 -7.20
C LYS A 2 7.04 63.24 -6.57
N LYS A 3 7.73 62.45 -7.40
CA LYS A 3 9.15 62.66 -7.82
C LYS A 3 10.11 61.93 -6.87
N GLU A 4 11.25 61.38 -7.25
CA GLU A 4 12.03 61.27 -8.49
C GLU A 4 13.14 60.25 -8.15
N SER A 5 13.57 59.42 -9.11
CA SER A 5 14.97 58.98 -9.14
C SER A 5 15.81 60.15 -9.71
N PRO A 6 17.10 60.28 -9.35
CA PRO A 6 18.17 59.91 -10.29
C PRO A 6 19.50 59.48 -9.57
N SER A 7 20.27 58.49 -10.03
CA SER A 7 21.26 58.47 -11.14
C SER A 7 22.72 58.76 -10.73
N GLN A 8 23.63 58.00 -11.35
CA GLN A 8 25.01 58.36 -11.76
C GLN A 8 26.08 58.53 -10.66
N SER A 9 27.39 58.35 -10.88
CA SER A 9 28.24 57.75 -11.91
C SER A 9 29.70 57.98 -11.45
N ALA A 10 30.62 57.07 -11.83
CA ALA A 10 32.05 57.27 -12.08
C ALA A 10 33.04 57.67 -10.95
N PHE A 11 34.22 57.01 -10.96
CA PHE A 11 35.61 57.53 -10.96
C PHE A 11 36.55 56.36 -10.58
N VAL A 12 37.24 55.69 -11.53
CA VAL A 12 38.54 56.00 -12.16
C VAL A 12 39.77 55.65 -11.29
N HIS A 13 40.56 54.71 -11.85
CA HIS A 13 42.01 54.47 -11.79
C HIS A 13 42.83 54.62 -10.49
N LEU A 14 43.60 53.56 -10.17
CA LEU A 14 45.08 53.62 -10.29
C LEU A 14 45.70 52.21 -10.38
N ARG A 15 46.44 51.93 -11.46
CA ARG A 15 47.47 50.89 -11.56
C ARG A 15 48.83 51.55 -11.32
N PHE A 16 49.78 50.90 -10.66
CA PHE A 16 51.24 50.87 -10.89
C PHE A 16 51.86 50.09 -9.70
N LEU A 17 52.96 49.33 -9.73
CA LEU A 17 53.74 48.53 -10.69
C LEU A 17 54.96 47.99 -9.86
N VAL A 18 55.56 46.86 -10.29
CA VAL A 18 56.93 46.34 -9.96
C VAL A 18 57.16 45.85 -8.50
N VAL A 19 57.93 44.80 -8.14
CA VAL A 19 59.14 44.17 -8.70
C VAL A 19 59.27 42.69 -8.27
N LEU A 20 59.81 41.89 -9.20
CA LEU A 20 60.28 40.50 -9.15
C LEU A 20 61.72 40.40 -8.61
N VAL A 21 62.05 39.46 -7.69
CA VAL A 21 63.43 38.91 -7.55
C VAL A 21 63.38 37.42 -7.13
N LEU A 22 64.18 36.61 -7.84
CA LEU A 22 64.46 35.17 -7.71
C LEU A 22 65.45 34.84 -6.56
N PHE A 23 65.43 33.61 -6.01
CA PHE A 23 66.47 32.56 -6.19
C PHE A 23 66.52 31.45 -5.10
N LEU A 24 66.60 30.19 -5.60
CA LEU A 24 67.40 28.99 -5.23
C LEU A 24 67.41 28.32 -3.81
N ALA A 25 67.20 26.98 -3.91
CA ALA A 25 68.01 25.86 -3.38
C ALA A 25 67.90 25.37 -1.92
N GLY A 26 67.83 24.05 -1.79
CA GLY A 26 68.15 23.31 -0.55
C GLY A 26 67.61 21.88 -0.55
N ALA A 27 68.41 20.91 -0.99
CA ALA A 27 68.14 19.47 -0.88
C ALA A 27 68.81 18.87 0.37
N LEU A 28 68.39 17.64 0.72
CA LEU A 28 69.11 16.58 1.46
C LEU A 28 68.94 16.54 3.00
N LEU A 29 68.30 15.47 3.54
CA LEU A 29 68.99 14.32 4.16
C LEU A 29 67.99 13.25 4.66
N ALA A 30 68.30 11.99 4.39
CA ALA A 30 67.70 10.80 4.99
C ALA A 30 68.53 10.35 6.20
N LEU A 31 67.90 9.73 7.21
CA LEU A 31 68.60 8.85 8.16
C LEU A 31 67.71 7.65 8.53
N LEU A 32 68.24 6.45 8.25
CA LEU A 32 67.77 5.16 8.77
C LEU A 32 68.08 5.06 10.27
N ALA A 33 67.22 4.35 11.01
CA ALA A 33 67.62 3.62 12.21
C ALA A 33 66.84 2.29 12.29
N LEU A 34 67.58 1.19 12.11
CA LEU A 34 67.19 -0.18 12.44
C LEU A 34 67.38 -0.41 13.94
N GLY A 35 66.45 -1.13 14.57
CA GLY A 35 66.60 -1.68 15.91
C GLY A 35 65.82 -2.98 16.03
N PHE A 36 66.54 -4.10 16.13
CA PHE A 36 66.06 -5.45 16.43
C PHE A 36 66.17 -5.73 17.94
N TYR A 37 65.20 -6.44 18.54
CA TYR A 37 65.31 -7.53 19.55
C TYR A 37 63.88 -8.04 19.93
N PRO A 38 63.69 -9.24 20.52
CA PRO A 38 62.73 -10.22 20.00
C PRO A 38 61.64 -10.66 21.00
N GLY A 39 60.62 -11.33 20.46
CA GLY A 39 60.01 -12.54 21.03
C GLY A 39 59.23 -12.46 22.34
N ALA A 40 57.90 -12.36 22.23
CA ALA A 40 56.99 -13.18 23.04
C ALA A 40 55.68 -13.39 22.26
N SER A 41 55.42 -14.64 21.92
CA SER A 41 54.27 -15.14 21.17
C SER A 41 53.00 -15.14 22.01
N ALA A 42 51.95 -14.47 21.51
CA ALA A 42 50.56 -14.74 21.87
C ALA A 42 49.73 -14.77 20.58
N SER A 43 49.22 -15.94 20.24
CA SER A 43 48.34 -16.18 19.10
C SER A 43 46.97 -15.55 19.36
N ALA A 44 46.73 -14.37 18.79
CA ALA A 44 45.38 -13.81 18.61
C ALA A 44 45.01 -13.93 17.14
N GLN A 45 44.06 -14.82 16.86
CA GLN A 45 43.50 -15.05 15.54
C GLN A 45 42.56 -13.87 15.21
N ALA A 46 43.11 -12.79 14.66
CA ALA A 46 42.33 -11.65 14.16
C ALA A 46 41.69 -12.03 12.82
N SER A 47 40.37 -12.10 12.79
CA SER A 47 39.60 -12.51 11.62
C SER A 47 39.39 -11.34 10.64
N GLY A 48 40.08 -11.40 9.49
CA GLY A 48 39.44 -11.29 8.17
C GLY A 48 39.11 -9.92 7.58
N GLN A 49 40.00 -8.92 7.68
CA GLN A 49 40.18 -7.89 6.64
C GLN A 49 41.68 -7.64 6.51
N ASN A 50 42.29 -8.00 5.40
CA ASN A 50 43.74 -7.84 5.21
C ASN A 50 44.06 -7.39 3.79
N GLN A 51 44.40 -6.10 3.66
CA GLN A 51 45.63 -5.54 3.04
C GLN A 51 45.34 -4.19 2.33
N SER A 52 45.80 -3.10 2.94
CA SER A 52 46.02 -1.80 2.27
C SER A 52 47.52 -1.57 2.24
N SER A 53 48.15 -1.72 1.06
CA SER A 53 49.49 -1.21 0.81
C SER A 53 49.35 0.17 0.14
N SER A 54 50.21 1.11 0.50
CA SER A 54 50.15 2.51 0.07
C SER A 54 50.23 2.65 -1.45
N ALA A 55 49.09 2.74 -2.11
CA ALA A 55 48.98 2.93 -3.54
C ALA A 55 49.23 4.41 -3.94
N SER A 56 49.77 4.60 -5.14
CA SER A 56 49.68 5.87 -5.88
C SER A 56 48.21 6.33 -5.95
N PRO A 57 47.90 7.63 -5.87
CA PRO A 57 46.53 8.16 -5.68
C PRO A 57 45.47 7.72 -6.72
N PHE A 58 45.87 7.07 -7.81
CA PHE A 58 44.98 6.62 -8.89
C PHE A 58 45.12 5.12 -9.22
N GLN A 59 45.79 4.34 -8.37
CA GLN A 59 45.87 2.90 -8.54
C GLN A 59 44.87 2.21 -7.59
N PRO A 60 43.95 1.38 -8.10
CA PRO A 60 42.97 0.72 -7.26
C PRO A 60 43.61 -0.39 -6.43
N VAL A 61 43.10 -0.58 -5.23
CA VAL A 61 43.44 -1.71 -4.34
C VAL A 61 42.18 -2.55 -4.11
N ALA A 62 42.34 -3.86 -3.99
CA ALA A 62 41.23 -4.75 -3.64
C ALA A 62 40.83 -4.57 -2.18
N ALA A 63 39.53 -4.46 -1.93
CA ALA A 63 38.93 -4.51 -0.61
C ALA A 63 37.74 -5.47 -0.63
N ASP A 64 37.39 -5.99 0.54
CA ASP A 64 36.28 -6.91 0.72
C ASP A 64 35.57 -6.72 2.05
N HIS A 65 34.30 -7.13 2.06
CA HIS A 65 33.46 -7.20 3.24
C HIS A 65 32.71 -8.53 3.27
N VAL A 66 32.43 -9.03 4.47
CA VAL A 66 31.68 -10.27 4.69
C VAL A 66 30.63 -10.03 5.76
N SER A 67 29.35 -10.17 5.42
CA SER A 67 28.29 -10.24 6.44
C SER A 67 28.33 -11.57 7.19
N TRP A 68 28.17 -11.51 8.52
CA TRP A 68 28.17 -12.71 9.37
C TRP A 68 26.81 -12.93 10.03
N GLY A 69 26.41 -14.19 10.17
CA GLY A 69 25.38 -14.60 11.12
C GLY A 69 25.97 -14.68 12.52
N GLY A 70 25.20 -14.41 13.57
CA GLY A 70 25.75 -14.52 14.93
C GLY A 70 24.89 -13.92 16.04
N ASP A 71 25.55 -13.76 17.19
CA ASP A 71 25.06 -13.06 18.38
C ASP A 71 26.23 -12.29 19.01
N LEU A 72 26.02 -11.01 19.37
CA LEU A 72 27.07 -10.16 19.95
C LEU A 72 27.39 -10.51 21.41
N VAL A 73 26.43 -11.08 22.15
CA VAL A 73 26.59 -11.43 23.57
C VAL A 73 27.57 -12.59 23.72
N THR A 74 27.51 -13.55 22.81
CA THR A 74 28.39 -14.73 22.83
C THR A 74 29.66 -14.53 22.00
N GLY A 75 29.77 -13.41 21.27
CA GLY A 75 30.86 -13.13 20.32
C GLY A 75 30.98 -14.19 19.21
N THR A 76 29.94 -14.99 19.01
CA THR A 76 30.00 -16.19 18.16
C THR A 76 29.49 -15.85 16.78
N LYS A 77 30.33 -16.05 15.77
CA LYS A 77 29.91 -16.10 14.36
C LYS A 77 29.24 -17.45 14.14
N THR A 78 27.93 -17.47 13.96
CA THR A 78 27.21 -18.70 13.69
C THR A 78 27.19 -18.94 12.19
N GLY A 79 27.89 -19.99 11.75
CA GLY A 79 27.55 -20.62 10.48
C GLY A 79 26.19 -21.29 10.65
N ALA A 80 25.28 -21.11 9.71
CA ALA A 80 24.11 -21.97 9.66
C ALA A 80 24.59 -23.43 9.65
N VAL A 81 23.90 -24.29 10.40
CA VAL A 81 24.11 -25.73 10.35
C VAL A 81 24.03 -26.16 8.89
N SER A 82 25.01 -26.95 8.44
CA SER A 82 25.03 -27.56 7.12
C SER A 82 23.86 -28.54 6.99
N GLU A 83 22.65 -28.04 6.76
CA GLU A 83 21.60 -28.81 6.12
C GLU A 83 21.69 -28.52 4.62
N GLN A 84 21.95 -29.58 3.86
CA GLN A 84 21.57 -29.61 2.45
C GLN A 84 20.11 -29.15 2.37
N PRO A 85 19.71 -28.27 1.44
CA PRO A 85 18.31 -27.97 1.26
C PRO A 85 17.60 -29.27 0.91
N SER A 86 16.84 -29.83 1.86
CA SER A 86 15.88 -30.88 1.56
C SER A 86 14.78 -30.25 0.69
N ALA A 87 14.27 -31.03 -0.25
CA ALA A 87 13.20 -30.63 -1.16
C ALA A 87 11.89 -30.18 -0.44
N GLU A 88 11.83 -30.27 0.89
CA GLU A 88 10.65 -29.98 1.70
C GLU A 88 10.48 -28.50 2.08
N ASN A 89 11.54 -27.67 2.03
CA ASN A 89 11.38 -26.20 2.14
C ASN A 89 10.94 -25.53 0.82
N LEU A 90 10.57 -26.34 -0.18
CA LEU A 90 10.16 -25.93 -1.53
C LEU A 90 8.71 -26.33 -1.86
N ALA A 91 7.89 -26.71 -0.88
CA ALA A 91 6.46 -26.91 -1.14
C ALA A 91 5.78 -25.54 -1.36
N PRO A 92 5.13 -25.29 -2.51
CA PRO A 92 4.20 -24.18 -2.61
C PRO A 92 3.09 -24.43 -1.59
N SER A 93 2.84 -23.45 -0.72
CA SER A 93 1.53 -23.35 -0.06
C SER A 93 0.49 -23.42 -1.18
N GLU A 94 -0.47 -24.34 -1.10
CA GLU A 94 -1.61 -24.46 -2.01
C GLU A 94 -2.45 -23.16 -1.98
N THR A 95 -1.95 -22.15 -2.68
CA THR A 95 -2.66 -21.00 -3.19
C THR A 95 -1.96 -20.65 -4.51
N ALA A 96 -2.75 -20.34 -5.54
CA ALA A 96 -2.39 -20.21 -6.95
C ALA A 96 -0.95 -19.70 -7.25
N PRO A 97 -0.31 -20.16 -8.34
CA PRO A 97 1.07 -19.77 -8.66
C PRO A 97 1.14 -18.26 -8.83
N LEU A 98 1.82 -17.59 -7.89
CA LEU A 98 2.23 -16.20 -8.05
C LEU A 98 3.37 -16.20 -9.07
N GLU A 99 3.05 -15.90 -10.32
CA GLU A 99 4.00 -15.44 -11.33
C GLU A 99 5.01 -14.46 -10.69
N PRO A 100 6.32 -14.55 -10.96
CA PRO A 100 7.29 -13.60 -10.43
C PRO A 100 7.09 -12.23 -11.10
N VAL A 101 6.23 -11.40 -10.51
CA VAL A 101 5.98 -10.02 -10.96
C VAL A 101 7.14 -9.13 -10.55
N MET A 102 8.17 -9.03 -11.39
CA MET A 102 9.19 -7.99 -11.27
C MET A 102 8.82 -6.83 -12.19
N ALA A 103 8.66 -5.64 -11.62
CA ALA A 103 8.56 -4.42 -12.42
C ALA A 103 9.88 -4.19 -13.19
N PRO A 104 9.84 -3.73 -14.46
CA PRO A 104 11.04 -3.36 -15.18
C PRO A 104 11.88 -2.36 -14.39
N THR A 105 13.19 -2.52 -14.44
CA THR A 105 14.17 -1.58 -13.92
C THR A 105 14.68 -0.68 -15.06
N ARG A 106 15.67 0.18 -14.79
CA ARG A 106 16.34 0.98 -15.84
C ARG A 106 17.21 0.13 -16.77
N SER A 107 17.59 -1.08 -16.36
CA SER A 107 18.57 -1.93 -17.03
C SER A 107 18.14 -3.40 -17.18
N SER A 108 16.95 -3.77 -16.68
CA SER A 108 16.44 -5.14 -16.72
C SER A 108 14.91 -5.23 -16.73
N PHE A 109 14.36 -6.34 -17.20
CA PHE A 109 12.94 -6.71 -17.03
C PHE A 109 12.80 -8.23 -16.88
N MET A 110 11.64 -8.71 -16.41
CA MET A 110 11.33 -10.13 -16.38
C MET A 110 10.59 -10.50 -17.67
N ALA A 111 11.22 -11.30 -18.51
CA ALA A 111 10.54 -11.98 -19.61
C ALA A 111 9.75 -13.15 -19.02
N THR A 112 8.47 -13.25 -19.31
CA THR A 112 7.61 -14.39 -18.92
C THR A 112 6.94 -14.99 -20.16
N TRP A 113 6.67 -16.28 -20.13
CA TRP A 113 5.96 -17.01 -21.18
C TRP A 113 5.23 -18.23 -20.60
N GLU A 114 4.21 -18.70 -21.29
CA GLU A 114 3.45 -19.89 -20.87
C GLU A 114 4.26 -21.18 -21.09
N SER A 115 4.03 -22.17 -20.23
CA SER A 115 4.65 -23.49 -20.41
C SER A 115 4.02 -24.25 -21.57
N VAL A 116 4.86 -24.91 -22.36
CA VAL A 116 4.48 -25.80 -23.44
C VAL A 116 4.58 -27.25 -22.97
N SER A 117 3.48 -28.00 -23.08
CA SER A 117 3.46 -29.42 -22.69
C SER A 117 4.50 -30.23 -23.48
N GLY A 118 5.29 -31.04 -22.78
CA GLY A 118 6.35 -31.87 -23.37
C GLY A 118 7.66 -31.12 -23.69
N ALA A 119 7.76 -29.83 -23.38
CA ALA A 119 9.02 -29.10 -23.49
C ALA A 119 10.02 -29.57 -22.43
N THR A 120 11.25 -29.82 -22.87
CA THR A 120 12.41 -30.06 -22.00
C THR A 120 13.25 -28.80 -21.78
N GLY A 121 12.95 -27.71 -22.50
CA GLY A 121 13.47 -26.37 -22.25
C GLY A 121 13.04 -25.33 -23.29
N TYR A 122 13.56 -24.12 -23.17
CA TYR A 122 13.25 -23.00 -24.06
C TYR A 122 14.53 -22.30 -24.57
N ARG A 123 14.47 -21.78 -25.79
CA ARG A 123 15.43 -20.81 -26.35
C ARG A 123 14.81 -19.42 -26.32
N LEU A 124 15.48 -18.44 -25.74
CA LEU A 124 15.05 -17.05 -25.64
C LEU A 124 15.80 -16.18 -26.66
N ASP A 125 15.04 -15.43 -27.45
CA ASP A 125 15.56 -14.34 -28.27
C ASP A 125 15.11 -13.00 -27.66
N VAL A 126 16.00 -12.00 -27.58
CA VAL A 126 15.67 -10.61 -27.23
C VAL A 126 16.26 -9.65 -28.25
N SER A 127 15.46 -8.68 -28.69
CA SER A 127 15.79 -7.71 -29.74
C SER A 127 15.33 -6.30 -29.39
N THR A 128 15.96 -5.28 -29.98
CA THR A 128 15.42 -3.90 -30.02
C THR A 128 14.44 -3.69 -31.17
N SER A 129 14.16 -4.72 -31.97
CA SER A 129 13.34 -4.68 -33.17
C SER A 129 12.30 -5.81 -33.16
N PRO A 130 11.01 -5.54 -33.48
CA PRO A 130 9.98 -6.59 -33.50
C PRO A 130 10.23 -7.66 -34.57
N SER A 131 11.09 -7.37 -35.55
CA SER A 131 11.46 -8.29 -36.62
C SER A 131 12.63 -9.22 -36.28
N PHE A 132 13.28 -9.04 -35.10
CA PHE A 132 14.45 -9.82 -34.68
C PHE A 132 15.58 -9.81 -35.73
N ASN A 133 15.81 -8.66 -36.36
CA ASN A 133 16.93 -8.42 -37.29
C ASN A 133 18.22 -7.96 -36.57
N SER A 134 18.15 -7.77 -35.25
CA SER A 134 19.26 -7.52 -34.33
C SER A 134 18.96 -8.22 -32.99
N PHE A 135 19.98 -8.56 -32.21
CA PHE A 135 19.78 -9.20 -30.91
C PHE A 135 20.52 -8.43 -29.81
N VAL A 136 19.93 -8.43 -28.62
CA VAL A 136 20.64 -8.00 -27.41
C VAL A 136 21.78 -8.97 -27.17
N SER A 137 22.99 -8.46 -26.92
CA SER A 137 24.18 -9.28 -26.71
C SER A 137 23.93 -10.35 -25.64
N GLY A 138 24.15 -11.61 -25.99
CA GLY A 138 23.94 -12.75 -25.09
C GLY A 138 22.49 -13.28 -25.03
N TYR A 139 21.56 -12.70 -25.77
CA TYR A 139 20.15 -13.10 -25.84
C TYR A 139 19.70 -13.51 -27.25
N GLU A 140 20.62 -13.97 -28.10
CA GLU A 140 20.28 -14.64 -29.36
C GLU A 140 20.30 -16.15 -29.14
N ASN A 141 19.17 -16.82 -29.35
CA ASN A 141 19.04 -18.28 -29.20
C ASN A 141 19.52 -18.80 -27.82
N LEU A 142 19.36 -17.98 -26.78
CA LEU A 142 19.85 -18.27 -25.44
C LEU A 142 19.10 -19.46 -24.86
N ASP A 143 19.81 -20.54 -24.52
CA ASP A 143 19.19 -21.62 -23.75
C ASP A 143 18.85 -21.12 -22.34
N VAL A 144 17.59 -21.25 -21.96
CA VAL A 144 17.15 -20.91 -20.60
C VAL A 144 16.67 -22.14 -19.83
N GLY A 145 16.76 -23.34 -20.41
CA GLY A 145 16.26 -24.56 -19.78
C GLY A 145 14.74 -24.58 -19.65
N ASN A 146 14.20 -25.47 -18.83
CA ASN A 146 12.74 -25.62 -18.63
C ASN A 146 12.19 -24.67 -17.58
N ILE A 147 12.23 -23.38 -17.89
CA ILE A 147 11.66 -22.30 -17.07
C ILE A 147 10.63 -21.53 -17.89
N THR A 148 9.70 -20.85 -17.23
CA THR A 148 8.66 -19.99 -17.84
C THR A 148 8.93 -18.50 -17.67
N SER A 149 10.06 -18.15 -17.07
CA SER A 149 10.46 -16.76 -16.90
C SER A 149 11.98 -16.62 -16.85
N ARG A 150 12.50 -15.50 -17.37
CA ARG A 150 13.92 -15.18 -17.37
C ARG A 150 14.11 -13.69 -17.23
N ILE A 151 15.06 -13.29 -16.38
CA ILE A 151 15.45 -11.89 -16.31
C ILE A 151 16.35 -11.56 -17.51
N VAL A 152 15.96 -10.50 -18.20
CA VAL A 152 16.73 -9.88 -19.26
C VAL A 152 17.43 -8.66 -18.64
N SER A 153 18.76 -8.62 -18.65
CA SER A 153 19.56 -7.52 -18.09
C SER A 153 20.58 -6.97 -19.09
N GLY A 154 21.34 -5.96 -18.69
CA GLY A 154 22.29 -5.27 -19.58
C GLY A 154 21.59 -4.39 -20.62
N LEU A 155 20.39 -3.92 -20.29
CA LEU A 155 19.52 -3.19 -21.19
C LEU A 155 19.74 -1.68 -21.10
N SER A 156 19.44 -0.99 -22.20
CA SER A 156 19.40 0.46 -22.25
C SER A 156 18.12 0.99 -21.63
N LEU A 157 18.22 2.14 -20.96
CA LEU A 157 17.09 2.84 -20.33
C LEU A 157 16.04 3.28 -21.37
N GLY A 158 14.78 3.39 -20.93
CA GLY A 158 13.64 3.86 -21.74
C GLY A 158 13.42 3.15 -23.07
N THR A 159 13.99 1.96 -23.25
CA THR A 159 14.03 1.25 -24.52
C THR A 159 13.03 0.11 -24.49
N THR A 160 12.18 0.04 -25.52
CA THR A 160 11.29 -1.10 -25.73
C THR A 160 12.07 -2.24 -26.37
N TYR A 161 12.05 -3.38 -25.71
CA TYR A 161 12.63 -4.63 -26.17
C TYR A 161 11.52 -5.60 -26.54
N TYR A 162 11.80 -6.40 -27.55
CA TYR A 162 10.96 -7.47 -28.08
C TYR A 162 11.60 -8.79 -27.71
N TYR A 163 10.84 -9.72 -27.16
CA TYR A 163 11.34 -11.04 -26.84
C TYR A 163 10.36 -12.13 -27.26
N ARG A 164 10.91 -13.30 -27.58
CA ARG A 164 10.15 -14.50 -27.97
C ARG A 164 10.90 -15.73 -27.51
N VAL A 165 10.17 -16.84 -27.35
CA VAL A 165 10.75 -18.12 -26.96
C VAL A 165 10.43 -19.23 -27.94
N ARG A 166 11.29 -20.25 -28.00
CA ARG A 166 11.05 -21.51 -28.69
C ARG A 166 11.19 -22.66 -27.71
N ALA A 167 10.10 -23.38 -27.45
CA ALA A 167 10.17 -24.62 -26.70
C ALA A 167 10.96 -25.67 -27.50
N TYR A 168 11.81 -26.43 -26.83
CA TYR A 168 12.45 -27.62 -27.38
C TYR A 168 12.17 -28.84 -26.49
N GLY A 169 12.04 -30.00 -27.13
CA GLY A 169 11.76 -31.26 -26.48
C GLY A 169 12.44 -32.42 -27.20
N VAL A 170 12.07 -33.65 -26.84
CA VAL A 170 12.54 -34.87 -27.52
C VAL A 170 12.18 -34.91 -29.01
N LEU A 171 11.18 -34.13 -29.43
CA LEU A 171 10.73 -34.00 -30.83
C LEU A 171 11.43 -32.87 -31.60
N GLY A 172 12.41 -32.18 -30.99
CA GLY A 172 13.12 -31.05 -31.59
C GLY A 172 12.66 -29.69 -31.05
N THR A 173 13.07 -28.61 -31.72
CA THR A 173 12.72 -27.23 -31.35
C THR A 173 11.47 -26.79 -32.12
N GLY A 174 10.46 -26.31 -31.40
CA GLY A 174 9.22 -25.76 -31.95
C GLY A 174 9.38 -24.37 -32.57
N GLY A 175 8.26 -23.84 -33.06
CA GLY A 175 8.18 -22.48 -33.59
C GLY A 175 8.37 -21.41 -32.52
N ASN A 176 8.62 -20.17 -32.96
CA ASN A 176 8.65 -19.03 -32.07
C ASN A 176 7.26 -18.80 -31.44
N SER A 177 7.24 -18.38 -30.18
CA SER A 177 6.07 -17.78 -29.55
C SER A 177 5.66 -16.48 -30.25
N GLU A 178 4.48 -15.97 -29.89
CA GLU A 178 4.14 -14.57 -30.13
C GLU A 178 5.24 -13.65 -29.61
N VAL A 179 5.41 -12.50 -30.29
CA VAL A 179 6.39 -11.49 -29.88
C VAL A 179 5.82 -10.72 -28.70
N MET A 180 6.52 -10.80 -27.58
CA MET A 180 6.20 -10.08 -26.36
C MET A 180 7.08 -8.83 -26.26
N THR A 181 6.63 -7.84 -25.49
CA THR A 181 7.34 -6.56 -25.34
C THR A 181 7.51 -6.19 -23.88
N ALA A 182 8.68 -5.64 -23.55
CA ALA A 182 8.93 -5.01 -22.26
C ALA A 182 9.70 -3.71 -22.48
N THR A 183 9.40 -2.68 -21.69
CA THR A 183 10.07 -1.38 -21.77
C THR A 183 10.78 -1.11 -20.45
N THR A 184 12.09 -0.85 -20.51
CA THR A 184 12.85 -0.38 -19.34
C THR A 184 12.36 1.00 -18.92
N LEU A 185 12.55 1.36 -17.65
CA LEU A 185 12.06 2.65 -17.13
C LEU A 185 12.62 3.84 -17.92
N THR A 186 11.76 4.81 -18.24
CA THR A 186 12.02 5.94 -19.17
C THR A 186 12.62 7.19 -18.50
N THR A 187 12.80 7.22 -17.18
CA THR A 187 13.35 8.39 -16.50
C THR A 187 14.84 8.54 -16.80
N LEU A 188 15.21 9.55 -17.60
CA LEU A 188 16.57 9.86 -18.05
C LEU A 188 17.59 10.22 -16.93
N THR A 189 17.15 10.33 -15.69
CA THR A 189 17.97 10.78 -14.54
C THR A 189 17.83 9.81 -13.37
N GLY A 190 18.92 9.22 -12.88
CA GLY A 190 18.90 8.33 -11.72
C GLY A 190 19.91 7.19 -11.74
N LEU A 191 20.15 6.61 -10.57
CA LEU A 191 21.13 5.55 -10.37
C LEU A 191 20.77 4.37 -11.27
N VAL A 192 21.75 3.91 -12.06
CA VAL A 192 21.64 2.68 -12.85
C VAL A 192 22.56 1.64 -12.27
N ILE A 193 22.02 0.48 -11.92
CA ILE A 193 22.79 -0.70 -11.53
C ILE A 193 22.68 -1.71 -12.65
N THR A 194 23.81 -2.09 -13.21
CA THR A 194 23.90 -3.06 -14.30
C THR A 194 24.36 -4.40 -13.73
N PRO A 195 23.45 -5.37 -13.52
CA PRO A 195 23.81 -6.67 -13.00
C PRO A 195 24.40 -7.55 -14.10
N THR A 196 25.53 -8.18 -13.80
CA THR A 196 26.05 -9.35 -14.52
C THR A 196 25.90 -10.57 -13.63
N PHE A 197 25.44 -11.70 -14.15
CA PHE A 197 25.31 -12.95 -13.40
C PHE A 197 26.32 -13.97 -13.92
N ASP A 198 27.12 -14.55 -13.04
CA ASP A 198 28.05 -15.62 -13.44
C ASP A 198 27.34 -16.99 -13.56
N SER A 199 28.10 -18.00 -13.98
CA SER A 199 27.60 -19.37 -14.16
C SER A 199 27.08 -20.02 -12.90
N SER A 200 27.52 -19.58 -11.70
CA SER A 200 27.01 -20.09 -10.43
C SER A 200 25.55 -19.71 -10.19
N ILE A 201 25.08 -18.63 -10.83
CA ILE A 201 23.67 -18.22 -10.84
C ILE A 201 22.98 -18.70 -12.11
N THR A 202 23.55 -18.44 -13.30
CA THR A 202 22.83 -18.69 -14.56
C THR A 202 22.57 -20.17 -14.82
N SER A 203 23.45 -21.04 -14.34
CA SER A 203 23.33 -22.50 -14.46
C SER A 203 22.68 -23.15 -13.23
N ASN A 204 22.27 -22.37 -12.23
CA ASN A 204 21.65 -22.89 -11.02
C ASN A 204 20.19 -23.32 -11.28
N PRO A 205 19.71 -24.45 -10.75
CA PRO A 205 18.29 -24.81 -10.85
C PRO A 205 17.33 -23.73 -10.32
N ASN A 206 17.76 -22.96 -9.31
CA ASN A 206 17.00 -21.86 -8.70
C ASN A 206 17.34 -20.48 -9.31
N SER A 207 17.92 -20.43 -10.51
CA SER A 207 18.40 -19.20 -11.15
C SER A 207 17.34 -18.09 -11.17
N ALA A 208 16.09 -18.42 -11.50
CA ALA A 208 15.01 -17.45 -11.58
C ALA A 208 14.72 -16.79 -10.22
N ALA A 209 14.69 -17.57 -9.14
CA ALA A 209 14.46 -17.06 -7.79
C ALA A 209 15.62 -16.18 -7.30
N ILE A 210 16.86 -16.62 -7.53
CA ILE A 210 18.08 -15.88 -7.17
C ILE A 210 18.14 -14.54 -7.90
N GLN A 211 17.98 -14.56 -9.23
CA GLN A 211 18.00 -13.34 -10.04
C GLN A 211 16.83 -12.42 -9.68
N SER A 212 15.63 -12.95 -9.40
CA SER A 212 14.46 -12.17 -8.97
C SER A 212 14.75 -11.37 -7.70
N VAL A 213 15.32 -12.01 -6.69
CA VAL A 213 15.70 -11.34 -5.44
C VAL A 213 16.76 -10.28 -5.65
N ILE A 214 17.80 -10.57 -6.44
CA ILE A 214 18.86 -9.59 -6.75
C ILE A 214 18.26 -8.37 -7.47
N ASN A 215 17.38 -8.59 -8.45
CA ASN A 215 16.79 -7.47 -9.17
C ASN A 215 15.76 -6.70 -8.33
N LYS A 216 15.09 -7.32 -7.35
CA LYS A 216 14.27 -6.60 -6.36
C LYS A 216 15.12 -5.65 -5.52
N ALA A 217 16.26 -6.11 -5.02
CA ALA A 217 17.22 -5.27 -4.30
C ALA A 217 17.75 -4.10 -5.17
N ILE A 218 18.08 -4.38 -6.44
CA ILE A 218 18.46 -3.35 -7.42
C ILE A 218 17.33 -2.35 -7.66
N ALA A 219 16.09 -2.83 -7.82
CA ALA A 219 14.93 -1.97 -8.04
C ALA A 219 14.69 -1.04 -6.84
N ILE A 220 14.90 -1.53 -5.61
CA ILE A 220 14.86 -0.70 -4.41
C ILE A 220 15.87 0.43 -4.54
N HIS A 221 17.17 0.14 -4.73
CA HIS A 221 18.22 1.16 -4.82
C HIS A 221 18.01 2.16 -5.95
N GLN A 222 17.74 1.70 -7.18
CA GLN A 222 17.52 2.61 -8.32
C GLN A 222 16.25 3.47 -8.16
N SER A 223 15.31 3.07 -7.30
CA SER A 223 14.14 3.89 -6.95
C SER A 223 14.43 4.91 -5.83
N ARG A 224 15.50 4.70 -5.07
CA ARG A 224 15.90 5.58 -3.95
C ARG A 224 16.86 6.69 -4.35
N PHE A 225 17.63 6.53 -5.41
CA PHE A 225 18.72 7.46 -5.74
C PHE A 225 18.61 8.04 -7.15
N LYS A 226 18.77 9.36 -7.28
CA LYS A 226 18.57 10.10 -8.54
C LYS A 226 19.88 10.51 -9.24
N ASP A 227 21.03 10.08 -8.74
CA ASP A 227 22.34 10.34 -9.33
C ASP A 227 22.44 9.74 -10.72
N ALA A 228 22.79 10.54 -11.72
CA ALA A 228 22.94 10.05 -13.08
C ALA A 228 24.27 9.30 -13.27
N LEU A 229 24.40 8.13 -12.64
CA LEU A 229 25.58 7.28 -12.69
C LEU A 229 25.23 5.81 -12.98
N THR A 230 26.22 5.05 -13.45
CA THR A 230 26.10 3.61 -13.63
C THR A 230 27.09 2.86 -12.75
N ALA A 231 26.55 1.98 -11.91
CA ALA A 231 27.29 0.98 -11.14
C ALA A 231 27.18 -0.39 -11.81
N THR A 232 28.30 -1.03 -12.11
CA THR A 232 28.32 -2.35 -12.76
C THR A 232 28.74 -3.40 -11.74
N ILE A 233 27.84 -4.33 -11.42
CA ILE A 233 28.05 -5.31 -10.32
C ILE A 233 27.93 -6.72 -10.88
N LEU A 234 28.92 -7.56 -10.58
CA LEU A 234 28.87 -8.99 -10.83
C LEU A 234 28.24 -9.70 -9.64
N PHE A 235 27.21 -10.52 -9.88
CA PHE A 235 26.55 -11.31 -8.86
C PHE A 235 26.90 -12.78 -8.99
N ARG A 236 27.13 -13.42 -7.84
CA ARG A 236 27.55 -14.82 -7.70
C ARG A 236 26.73 -15.50 -6.60
N TYR A 237 26.46 -16.78 -6.75
CA TYR A 237 25.89 -17.65 -5.72
C TYR A 237 26.80 -18.86 -5.54
N SER A 238 27.81 -18.68 -4.69
CA SER A 238 28.95 -19.59 -4.60
C SER A 238 29.34 -19.87 -3.15
N ARG A 239 30.02 -21.00 -2.91
CA ARG A 239 30.68 -21.30 -1.62
C ARG A 239 32.07 -20.67 -1.51
N THR A 240 32.52 -19.99 -2.56
CA THR A 240 33.85 -19.38 -2.65
C THR A 240 33.77 -17.91 -3.03
N ALA A 241 34.72 -17.13 -2.50
CA ALA A 241 35.06 -15.80 -2.97
C ALA A 241 35.52 -15.86 -4.44
N PRO A 242 35.59 -14.72 -5.15
CA PRO A 242 35.96 -14.69 -6.56
C PRO A 242 37.34 -15.30 -6.85
N ASN A 243 38.27 -15.15 -5.89
CA ASN A 243 39.61 -15.74 -5.96
C ASN A 243 39.68 -17.24 -5.62
N GLY A 244 38.53 -17.90 -5.37
CA GLY A 244 38.43 -19.32 -5.03
C GLY A 244 38.50 -19.65 -3.53
N THR A 245 38.74 -18.68 -2.65
CA THR A 245 38.79 -18.91 -1.19
C THR A 245 37.40 -19.28 -0.65
N LEU A 246 37.29 -20.28 0.22
CA LEU A 246 36.00 -20.70 0.80
C LEU A 246 35.38 -19.60 1.70
N LEU A 247 34.08 -19.35 1.54
CA LEU A 247 33.31 -18.37 2.31
C LEU A 247 32.87 -18.82 3.72
N SER A 248 33.39 -19.96 4.20
CA SER A 248 33.14 -20.52 5.54
C SER A 248 31.73 -20.23 6.10
N SER A 249 31.63 -19.57 7.26
CA SER A 249 30.37 -19.21 7.95
C SER A 249 29.83 -17.82 7.61
N GLY A 250 30.41 -17.10 6.64
CA GLY A 250 29.88 -15.82 6.17
C GLY A 250 28.57 -16.02 5.41
N VAL A 251 27.58 -15.14 5.58
CA VAL A 251 26.28 -15.24 4.90
C VAL A 251 26.38 -14.71 3.47
N SER A 252 27.13 -13.63 3.29
CA SER A 252 27.38 -12.98 2.00
C SER A 252 28.73 -12.27 2.03
N ARG A 253 29.21 -11.84 0.86
CA ARG A 253 30.45 -11.10 0.69
C ARG A 253 30.33 -10.10 -0.44
N SER A 254 31.00 -8.96 -0.30
CA SER A 254 31.30 -8.04 -1.38
C SER A 254 32.81 -7.92 -1.59
N ASP A 255 33.21 -7.75 -2.84
CA ASP A 255 34.58 -7.42 -3.24
C ASP A 255 34.52 -6.16 -4.12
N PHE A 256 35.31 -5.13 -3.82
CA PHE A 256 35.27 -3.86 -4.54
C PHE A 256 36.65 -3.18 -4.61
N PRO A 257 36.91 -2.36 -5.65
CA PRO A 257 38.14 -1.59 -5.76
C PRO A 257 38.01 -0.29 -4.97
N ILE A 258 39.04 0.02 -4.18
CA ILE A 258 39.16 1.26 -3.41
C ILE A 258 40.29 2.16 -3.94
N TYR A 259 40.10 3.46 -3.76
CA TYR A 259 41.00 4.53 -4.19
C TYR A 259 41.30 5.48 -3.04
N SER A 260 42.55 5.95 -2.95
CA SER A 260 42.94 6.95 -1.94
C SER A 260 42.93 8.35 -2.56
N ILE A 261 41.91 9.14 -2.21
CA ILE A 261 41.69 10.49 -2.73
C ILE A 261 42.07 11.51 -1.67
N ALA A 262 42.77 12.58 -2.06
CA ALA A 262 43.11 13.66 -1.13
C ALA A 262 41.84 14.22 -0.45
N TRP A 263 41.91 14.45 0.86
CA TRP A 263 40.78 14.98 1.65
C TRP A 263 40.10 16.17 0.98
N SER A 264 40.90 17.16 0.57
CA SER A 264 40.39 18.39 -0.05
C SER A 264 39.63 18.12 -1.35
N THR A 265 40.13 17.19 -2.18
CA THR A 265 39.47 16.79 -3.43
C THR A 265 38.13 16.14 -3.16
N PHE A 266 38.08 15.16 -2.25
CA PHE A 266 36.84 14.44 -1.93
C PHE A 266 35.79 15.38 -1.30
N ILE A 267 36.17 16.17 -0.29
CA ILE A 267 35.23 17.06 0.39
C ILE A 267 34.72 18.18 -0.54
N THR A 268 35.54 18.66 -1.48
CA THR A 268 35.09 19.62 -2.49
C THR A 268 34.05 18.98 -3.42
N ALA A 269 34.31 17.75 -3.86
CA ALA A 269 33.40 16.99 -4.71
C ALA A 269 32.07 16.68 -4.01
N LEU A 270 32.13 16.17 -2.77
CA LEU A 270 30.95 15.88 -1.95
C LEU A 270 30.07 17.13 -1.71
N LYS A 271 30.70 18.27 -1.42
CA LYS A 271 29.97 19.54 -1.24
C LYS A 271 29.36 20.06 -2.55
N ALA A 272 30.01 19.81 -3.68
CA ALA A 272 29.50 20.21 -5.00
C ALA A 272 28.33 19.32 -5.46
N ASP A 273 28.33 18.06 -5.03
CA ASP A 273 27.30 17.08 -5.35
C ASP A 273 26.01 17.26 -4.52
N ALA A 274 26.10 17.86 -3.33
CA ALA A 274 24.98 18.08 -2.41
C ALA A 274 23.69 18.64 -3.04
N LYS A 275 22.64 17.81 -3.15
CA LYS A 275 21.33 18.18 -3.72
C LYS A 275 20.14 17.89 -2.81
N THR A 276 20.36 17.38 -1.59
CA THR A 276 19.31 17.08 -0.60
C THR A 276 19.42 17.91 0.68
N ALA A 277 18.35 17.87 1.49
CA ALA A 277 18.35 18.50 2.82
C ALA A 277 19.30 17.79 3.81
N ASN A 278 19.48 16.48 3.65
CA ASN A 278 20.45 15.74 4.43
C ASN A 278 21.86 16.20 4.07
N ASP A 279 22.18 16.39 2.79
CA ASP A 279 23.49 16.90 2.36
C ASP A 279 23.77 18.29 2.93
N THR A 280 22.77 19.17 2.88
CA THR A 280 22.90 20.51 3.45
C THR A 280 23.25 20.45 4.95
N THR A 281 22.59 19.56 5.68
CA THR A 281 22.81 19.34 7.11
C THR A 281 24.17 18.71 7.38
N ALA A 282 24.51 17.66 6.64
CA ALA A 282 25.75 16.90 6.73
C ALA A 282 26.97 17.77 6.42
N ASN A 283 26.93 18.54 5.33
CA ASN A 283 28.02 19.41 4.90
C ASN A 283 28.29 20.54 5.90
N ALA A 284 27.26 21.03 6.60
CA ALA A 284 27.43 21.99 7.69
C ALA A 284 28.18 21.40 8.90
N SER A 285 28.21 20.07 9.05
CA SER A 285 28.94 19.36 10.12
C SER A 285 30.40 19.04 9.78
N LEU A 286 30.82 19.20 8.52
CA LEU A 286 32.18 18.90 8.08
C LEU A 286 33.17 19.97 8.58
N PRO A 287 34.29 19.57 9.20
CA PRO A 287 35.26 20.52 9.74
C PRO A 287 36.03 21.26 8.65
N ALA A 288 36.54 22.45 8.99
CA ALA A 288 37.40 23.23 8.10
C ALA A 288 38.80 22.60 7.94
N SER A 289 39.33 21.99 8.99
CA SER A 289 40.59 21.23 8.95
C SER A 289 40.33 19.78 8.54
N ALA A 290 41.30 19.20 7.82
CA ALA A 290 41.22 17.82 7.38
C ALA A 290 41.23 16.84 8.56
N LEU A 291 40.32 15.86 8.54
CA LEU A 291 40.29 14.80 9.55
C LEU A 291 41.32 13.68 9.28
N SER A 292 41.72 13.51 8.03
CA SER A 292 42.77 12.60 7.56
C SER A 292 43.47 13.19 6.33
N THR A 293 44.63 12.64 5.94
CA THR A 293 45.32 13.05 4.71
C THR A 293 44.48 12.75 3.47
N ASN A 294 43.99 11.51 3.39
CA ASN A 294 43.15 11.04 2.29
C ASN A 294 41.84 10.44 2.81
N ILE A 295 40.88 10.32 1.90
CA ILE A 295 39.65 9.54 2.04
C ILE A 295 39.75 8.32 1.12
N VAL A 296 39.43 7.15 1.65
CA VAL A 296 39.37 5.89 0.91
C VAL A 296 37.96 5.68 0.40
N VAL A 297 37.79 5.80 -0.92
CA VAL A 297 36.49 5.70 -1.60
C VAL A 297 36.42 4.45 -2.46
N THR A 298 35.23 3.88 -2.65
CA THR A 298 35.02 2.85 -3.67
C THR A 298 34.92 3.48 -5.06
N SER A 299 35.05 2.68 -6.12
CA SER A 299 34.78 3.13 -7.49
C SER A 299 33.39 3.79 -7.62
N ALA A 300 32.35 3.14 -7.09
CA ALA A 300 30.99 3.66 -7.19
C ALA A 300 30.80 4.95 -6.37
N ASN A 301 31.33 5.04 -5.15
CA ASN A 301 31.25 6.26 -4.34
C ASN A 301 31.94 7.45 -5.02
N GLY A 302 33.13 7.22 -5.56
CA GLY A 302 33.85 8.26 -6.30
C GLY A 302 33.07 8.76 -7.51
N LYS A 303 32.42 7.86 -8.27
CA LYS A 303 31.52 8.26 -9.37
C LYS A 303 30.34 9.10 -8.87
N ALA A 304 29.76 8.74 -7.73
CA ALA A 304 28.59 9.41 -7.16
C ALA A 304 28.87 10.89 -6.90
N VAL A 305 30.01 11.21 -6.28
CA VAL A 305 30.46 12.60 -6.06
C VAL A 305 31.13 13.25 -7.29
N GLY A 306 31.06 12.65 -8.48
CA GLY A 306 31.61 13.23 -9.72
C GLY A 306 33.13 13.04 -9.93
N LEU A 307 33.77 12.14 -9.19
CA LEU A 307 35.20 11.80 -9.29
C LEU A 307 35.48 10.56 -10.14
N GLY A 308 34.54 10.12 -10.99
CA GLY A 308 34.67 8.89 -11.78
C GLY A 308 35.91 8.80 -12.68
N GLY A 309 36.48 9.94 -13.10
CA GLY A 309 37.76 9.97 -13.81
C GLY A 309 38.99 9.61 -12.95
N LEU A 310 38.88 9.76 -11.63
CA LEU A 310 39.91 9.41 -10.65
C LEU A 310 39.66 8.03 -10.01
N THR A 311 38.42 7.56 -10.05
CA THR A 311 37.98 6.26 -9.50
C THR A 311 37.37 5.40 -10.60
N PRO A 312 38.14 4.99 -11.62
CA PRO A 312 37.62 4.19 -12.72
C PRO A 312 37.16 2.80 -12.26
N LEU A 313 36.53 2.04 -13.16
CA LEU A 313 36.30 0.62 -12.92
C LEU A 313 37.62 -0.12 -12.70
N GLY A 314 37.63 -1.08 -11.78
CA GLY A 314 38.86 -1.74 -11.36
C GLY A 314 38.72 -3.19 -10.96
N MET A 315 37.50 -3.72 -10.79
CA MET A 315 37.29 -5.08 -10.29
C MET A 315 37.06 -6.07 -11.42
N CYS A 316 37.86 -7.14 -11.45
CA CYS A 316 37.79 -8.23 -12.43
C CYS A 316 36.93 -9.38 -11.88
N ALA A 317 36.39 -10.24 -12.76
CA ALA A 317 35.49 -11.33 -12.35
C ALA A 317 36.11 -12.34 -11.37
N ASP A 318 37.44 -12.45 -11.32
CA ASP A 318 38.20 -13.31 -10.40
C ASP A 318 38.54 -12.63 -9.06
N GLY A 319 38.05 -11.41 -8.82
CA GLY A 319 38.34 -10.62 -7.61
C GLY A 319 39.68 -9.90 -7.63
N SER A 320 40.48 -10.06 -8.68
CA SER A 320 41.68 -9.24 -8.86
C SER A 320 41.31 -7.80 -9.22
N VAL A 321 42.20 -6.86 -8.89
CA VAL A 321 41.99 -5.43 -9.13
C VAL A 321 43.06 -4.88 -10.07
N LYS A 322 42.61 -4.32 -11.20
CA LYS A 322 43.43 -3.60 -12.17
C LYS A 322 42.56 -2.66 -13.01
N ILE A 323 43.17 -1.56 -13.46
CA ILE A 323 42.51 -0.63 -14.38
C ILE A 323 42.12 -1.37 -15.67
N GLY A 324 40.90 -1.13 -16.13
CA GLY A 324 40.33 -1.75 -17.34
C GLY A 324 39.49 -2.99 -17.08
N CYS A 325 39.37 -3.44 -15.84
CA CYS A 325 38.33 -4.39 -15.46
C CYS A 325 36.95 -3.74 -15.38
N LEU A 326 35.89 -4.55 -15.46
CA LEU A 326 34.56 -4.10 -15.86
C LEU A 326 33.61 -3.77 -14.70
N TYR A 327 33.98 -4.10 -13.46
CA TYR A 327 33.05 -4.04 -12.33
C TYR A 327 33.45 -2.97 -11.31
N ASP A 328 32.42 -2.33 -10.74
CA ASP A 328 32.50 -1.50 -9.52
C ASP A 328 32.56 -2.39 -8.27
N GLY A 329 32.07 -3.62 -8.37
CA GLY A 329 32.18 -4.61 -7.31
C GLY A 329 31.57 -5.95 -7.69
N ILE A 330 31.76 -6.93 -6.81
CA ILE A 330 31.19 -8.27 -6.91
C ILE A 330 30.39 -8.51 -5.64
N VAL A 331 29.17 -9.02 -5.77
CA VAL A 331 28.35 -9.49 -4.64
C VAL A 331 28.22 -11.00 -4.73
N THR A 332 28.67 -11.71 -3.70
CA THR A 332 28.57 -13.16 -3.59
C THR A 332 27.64 -13.55 -2.44
N LEU A 333 26.51 -14.17 -2.77
CA LEU A 333 25.65 -14.84 -1.79
C LEU A 333 26.22 -16.23 -1.50
N ASN A 334 26.38 -16.59 -0.22
CA ASN A 334 27.02 -17.87 0.13
C ASN A 334 26.07 -19.06 -0.10
N ALA A 335 26.36 -19.88 -1.10
CA ALA A 335 25.59 -21.10 -1.41
C ALA A 335 25.79 -22.25 -0.38
N GLY A 336 26.62 -22.04 0.63
CA GLY A 336 26.78 -22.93 1.79
C GLY A 336 25.84 -22.60 2.95
N ILE A 337 25.08 -21.50 2.87
CA ILE A 337 24.21 -21.01 3.95
C ILE A 337 22.73 -21.09 3.52
N SER A 338 21.85 -21.37 4.49
CA SER A 338 20.40 -21.38 4.29
C SER A 338 19.88 -19.97 4.00
N LEU A 339 19.62 -19.69 2.73
CA LEU A 339 19.10 -18.42 2.23
C LEU A 339 17.68 -18.59 1.69
N SER A 340 16.77 -17.73 2.13
CA SER A 340 15.40 -17.65 1.61
C SER A 340 15.35 -16.65 0.45
N PHE A 341 14.82 -17.10 -0.69
CA PHE A 341 14.57 -16.26 -1.85
C PHE A 341 13.12 -15.75 -1.93
N THR A 342 12.35 -16.00 -0.87
CA THR A 342 10.98 -15.54 -0.69
C THR A 342 10.83 -14.86 0.66
N ARG A 343 9.91 -13.90 0.77
CA ARG A 343 9.62 -13.19 2.01
C ARG A 343 8.19 -13.47 2.49
N PRO A 344 7.96 -13.53 3.81
CA PRO A 344 8.97 -13.46 4.88
C PRO A 344 9.87 -14.72 4.90
N PRO A 345 11.14 -14.62 5.32
CA PRO A 345 12.02 -15.78 5.50
C PRO A 345 11.56 -16.65 6.69
N SER A 346 11.91 -17.94 6.68
CA SER A 346 11.68 -18.83 7.83
C SER A 346 12.61 -18.46 8.99
N SER A 347 12.28 -18.89 10.21
CA SER A 347 13.13 -18.69 11.39
C SER A 347 14.52 -19.33 11.32
N SER A 348 14.76 -20.23 10.35
CA SER A 348 16.03 -20.93 10.11
C SER A 348 16.78 -20.46 8.87
N SER A 349 16.26 -19.49 8.12
CA SER A 349 16.86 -18.99 6.88
C SER A 349 17.13 -17.48 6.93
N TYR A 350 18.21 -17.05 6.29
CA TYR A 350 18.54 -15.65 6.11
C TYR A 350 17.83 -15.08 4.88
N ASP A 351 17.37 -13.83 4.95
CA ASP A 351 16.73 -13.16 3.82
C ASP A 351 17.75 -12.81 2.73
N ALA A 352 17.71 -13.50 1.59
CA ALA A 352 18.67 -13.27 0.50
C ALA A 352 18.59 -11.84 -0.05
N GLN A 353 17.41 -11.21 -0.05
CA GLN A 353 17.25 -9.85 -0.58
C GLN A 353 17.99 -8.83 0.27
N ARG A 354 17.82 -8.88 1.60
CA ARG A 354 18.57 -8.05 2.54
C ARG A 354 20.07 -8.22 2.39
N GLN A 355 20.55 -9.44 2.16
CA GLN A 355 21.99 -9.68 1.94
C GLN A 355 22.49 -9.04 0.63
N VAL A 356 21.68 -9.06 -0.43
CA VAL A 356 22.05 -8.35 -1.66
C VAL A 356 22.10 -6.84 -1.41
N GLU A 357 21.10 -6.27 -0.72
CA GLU A 357 21.08 -4.84 -0.38
C GLU A 357 22.32 -4.46 0.46
N HIS A 358 22.64 -5.25 1.49
CA HIS A 358 23.79 -5.03 2.37
C HIS A 358 25.13 -5.01 1.60
N GLU A 359 25.36 -6.01 0.76
CA GLU A 359 26.63 -6.09 0.03
C GLU A 359 26.72 -5.06 -1.11
N MET A 360 25.58 -4.59 -1.62
CA MET A 360 25.55 -3.46 -2.55
C MET A 360 25.90 -2.14 -1.85
N ASP A 361 25.41 -1.92 -0.64
CA ASP A 361 25.73 -0.74 0.17
C ASP A 361 27.25 -0.61 0.40
N GLU A 362 27.94 -1.73 0.61
CA GLU A 362 29.42 -1.77 0.71
C GLU A 362 30.11 -1.39 -0.60
N VAL A 363 29.64 -1.93 -1.73
CA VAL A 363 30.13 -1.53 -3.07
C VAL A 363 29.90 -0.03 -3.29
N PHE A 364 28.78 0.50 -2.81
CA PHE A 364 28.46 1.93 -2.88
C PHE A 364 29.27 2.80 -1.93
N GLY A 365 29.96 2.23 -0.96
CA GLY A 365 30.96 2.92 -0.14
C GLY A 365 30.57 3.10 1.32
N LEU A 366 29.53 2.41 1.80
CA LEU A 366 29.35 2.22 3.24
C LEU A 366 30.52 1.44 3.84
N GLY A 367 30.69 1.59 5.14
CA GLY A 367 31.77 0.95 5.92
C GLY A 367 32.75 1.94 6.53
N SER A 368 33.56 1.46 7.48
CA SER A 368 34.49 2.27 8.27
C SER A 368 35.95 1.94 7.98
N PHE A 369 36.85 2.90 8.22
CA PHE A 369 38.29 2.62 8.28
C PHE A 369 38.70 1.82 9.53
N LEU A 370 37.85 1.76 10.55
CA LEU A 370 38.11 1.01 11.77
C LEU A 370 38.15 -0.49 11.43
N ASN A 371 39.26 -1.15 11.80
CA ASN A 371 39.74 -2.49 11.38
C ASN A 371 40.59 -2.54 10.11
N LEU A 372 40.70 -1.45 9.36
CA LEU A 372 41.60 -1.35 8.22
C LEU A 372 42.89 -0.67 8.71
N GLY A 373 44.03 -1.37 8.66
CA GLY A 373 45.32 -0.78 9.07
C GLY A 373 45.58 0.55 8.35
N GLY A 374 45.77 1.64 9.11
CA GLY A 374 46.01 2.98 8.56
C GLY A 374 45.27 4.10 9.31
N THR A 375 45.31 5.31 8.75
CA THR A 375 44.69 6.53 9.32
C THR A 375 43.75 7.25 8.36
N ASN A 376 43.61 6.76 7.13
CA ASN A 376 42.73 7.34 6.13
C ASN A 376 41.30 6.89 6.35
N LEU A 377 40.37 7.85 6.44
CA LEU A 377 38.96 7.59 6.70
C LEU A 377 38.23 7.05 5.46
N ARG A 378 37.10 6.36 5.66
CA ARG A 378 36.08 6.13 4.62
C ARG A 378 35.01 7.23 4.68
N PRO A 379 34.23 7.44 3.60
CA PRO A 379 33.18 8.48 3.56
C PRO A 379 32.24 8.48 4.76
N GLN A 380 31.78 7.30 5.20
CA GLN A 380 30.88 7.16 6.34
C GLN A 380 31.48 7.64 7.67
N ASP A 381 32.80 7.55 7.84
CA ASP A 381 33.48 8.01 9.07
C ASP A 381 33.42 9.52 9.26
N LEU A 382 33.14 10.27 8.18
CA LEU A 382 32.87 11.71 8.22
C LEU A 382 31.63 12.07 9.04
N PHE A 383 30.80 11.09 9.40
CA PHE A 383 29.54 11.29 10.12
C PHE A 383 29.45 10.42 11.37
N SER A 384 30.61 10.13 11.97
CA SER A 384 30.73 9.34 13.20
C SER A 384 30.95 10.20 14.45
N TRP A 385 30.06 10.06 15.44
CA TRP A 385 29.97 10.92 16.63
C TRP A 385 29.81 10.13 17.92
N SER A 386 30.23 10.72 19.05
CA SER A 386 30.00 10.20 20.41
C SER A 386 29.08 11.10 21.25
N ALA A 387 29.00 12.38 20.89
CA ALA A 387 28.11 13.38 21.47
C ALA A 387 27.96 14.56 20.50
N ALA A 388 27.05 15.50 20.80
CA ALA A 388 26.94 16.74 20.05
C ALA A 388 28.29 17.50 20.02
N GLY A 389 28.79 17.77 18.83
CA GLY A 389 30.07 18.43 18.58
C GLY A 389 31.31 17.55 18.76
N VAL A 390 31.17 16.29 19.17
CA VAL A 390 32.31 15.40 19.48
C VAL A 390 32.32 14.19 18.55
N ARG A 391 33.33 14.14 17.67
CA ARG A 391 33.54 13.02 16.74
C ARG A 391 34.19 11.84 17.45
N ASN A 392 33.81 10.62 17.08
CA ASN A 392 34.51 9.41 17.52
C ASN A 392 34.92 8.56 16.32
N ARG A 393 36.22 8.30 16.23
CA ARG A 393 36.90 7.57 15.15
C ARG A 393 37.86 6.54 15.74
N THR A 394 37.56 6.01 16.92
CA THR A 394 38.36 4.97 17.59
C THR A 394 37.53 3.71 17.78
N LEU A 395 38.21 2.61 18.14
CA LEU A 395 37.59 1.33 18.44
C LEU A 395 36.87 1.31 19.82
N SER A 396 36.88 2.42 20.57
CA SER A 396 36.39 2.48 21.95
C SER A 396 35.50 3.71 22.22
N GLY A 397 34.64 3.61 23.24
CA GLY A 397 33.70 4.66 23.65
C GLY A 397 32.53 4.83 22.69
N ALA A 398 31.42 5.45 23.11
CA ALA A 398 30.18 5.49 22.29
C ALA A 398 30.40 6.03 20.87
N ARG A 399 29.75 5.40 19.87
CA ARG A 399 29.83 5.81 18.45
C ARG A 399 28.50 5.59 17.74
N TYR A 400 28.01 6.63 17.09
CA TYR A 400 26.77 6.60 16.31
C TYR A 400 26.86 7.45 15.04
N PHE A 401 26.04 7.09 14.07
CA PHE A 401 25.85 7.83 12.83
C PHE A 401 24.97 9.05 13.07
N SER A 402 25.45 10.22 12.63
CA SER A 402 24.73 11.47 12.74
C SER A 402 25.18 12.47 11.66
N ILE A 403 24.21 13.14 11.06
CA ILE A 403 24.45 14.12 9.99
C ILE A 403 24.41 15.57 10.50
N ASN A 404 24.00 15.79 11.75
CA ASN A 404 23.77 17.14 12.31
C ASN A 404 24.72 17.42 13.48
N SER A 405 26.01 17.25 13.25
CA SER A 405 27.05 17.51 14.25
C SER A 405 26.88 16.71 15.55
N GLY A 406 26.36 15.48 15.46
CA GLY A 406 26.15 14.60 16.61
C GLY A 406 24.91 14.92 17.45
N THR A 407 24.08 15.91 17.08
CA THR A 407 22.89 16.28 17.88
C THR A 407 21.82 15.18 17.88
N THR A 408 21.65 14.48 16.76
CA THR A 408 20.69 13.37 16.63
C THR A 408 21.44 12.07 16.40
N ASN A 409 21.19 11.08 17.26
CA ASN A 409 21.64 9.71 17.03
C ASN A 409 20.65 9.00 16.08
N ILE A 410 21.07 8.78 14.83
CA ILE A 410 20.27 8.07 13.83
C ILE A 410 20.32 6.56 14.09
N VAL A 411 21.54 6.03 14.24
CA VAL A 411 21.78 4.62 14.58
C VAL A 411 23.16 4.49 15.22
N ASN A 412 23.30 3.58 16.19
CA ASN A 412 24.59 3.25 16.80
C ASN A 412 25.42 2.41 15.84
N PHE A 413 26.73 2.69 15.78
CA PHE A 413 27.68 1.79 15.13
C PHE A 413 27.98 0.60 16.04
N ASN A 414 28.25 -0.55 15.47
CA ASN A 414 28.81 -1.67 16.22
C ASN A 414 30.23 -1.33 16.70
N GLN A 415 30.54 -1.79 17.91
CA GLN A 415 31.86 -1.66 18.54
C GLN A 415 32.34 -2.96 19.18
N THR A 416 31.60 -4.05 19.00
CA THR A 416 32.02 -5.36 19.48
C THR A 416 33.11 -5.90 18.55
N SER A 417 34.25 -6.25 19.15
CA SER A 417 35.35 -6.86 18.43
C SER A 417 34.92 -8.19 17.77
N GLY A 418 35.31 -8.38 16.52
CA GLY A 418 34.97 -9.57 15.73
C GLY A 418 33.84 -9.37 14.71
N PHE A 419 33.06 -8.30 14.83
CA PHE A 419 32.06 -7.89 13.83
C PHE A 419 32.49 -6.56 13.18
N ASP A 420 31.79 -6.13 12.13
CA ASP A 420 32.15 -4.90 11.42
C ASP A 420 31.83 -3.65 12.24
N PHE A 421 32.77 -2.70 12.31
CA PHE A 421 32.58 -1.41 12.96
C PHE A 421 31.91 -0.39 12.01
N GLY A 422 31.87 -0.66 10.71
CA GLY A 422 31.06 0.10 9.75
C GLY A 422 29.56 -0.10 9.95
N ASP A 423 29.17 -1.28 10.42
CA ASP A 423 27.78 -1.67 10.50
C ASP A 423 27.00 -1.16 11.74
N TRP A 424 25.68 -1.25 11.64
CA TRP A 424 24.70 -0.85 12.63
C TRP A 424 24.54 -1.84 13.77
N LEU A 425 24.32 -1.29 14.96
CA LEU A 425 23.90 -2.02 16.14
C LEU A 425 22.35 -2.04 16.24
N GLY A 426 21.71 -2.98 15.55
CA GLY A 426 20.24 -3.18 15.56
C GLY A 426 19.67 -3.97 16.75
N GLY A 427 20.54 -4.52 17.58
CA GLY A 427 20.24 -5.37 18.74
C GLY A 427 21.44 -6.24 19.08
N THR A 428 21.51 -6.81 20.28
CA THR A 428 22.65 -7.64 20.70
C THR A 428 22.44 -9.14 20.49
N THR A 429 21.19 -9.60 20.37
CA THR A 429 20.81 -11.00 20.21
C THR A 429 19.81 -11.18 19.07
N CYS A 430 19.65 -12.42 18.57
CA CYS A 430 18.59 -12.76 17.62
C CYS A 430 17.28 -13.19 18.31
N PRO A 431 16.11 -12.80 17.78
CA PRO A 431 15.91 -11.80 16.72
C PRO A 431 16.23 -10.39 17.20
N GLN A 432 16.81 -9.56 16.33
CA GLN A 432 17.11 -8.16 16.65
C GLN A 432 15.81 -7.35 16.79
N THR A 433 15.75 -6.46 17.77
CA THR A 433 14.58 -5.60 18.01
C THR A 433 14.36 -4.58 16.89
N LYS A 434 15.43 -4.18 16.20
CA LYS A 434 15.39 -3.31 15.02
C LYS A 434 16.28 -3.90 13.92
N PRO A 435 15.72 -4.71 12.99
CA PRO A 435 16.49 -5.19 11.86
C PRO A 435 16.76 -4.04 10.89
N PHE A 436 18.04 -3.82 10.59
CA PHE A 436 18.52 -2.89 9.57
C PHE A 436 19.23 -3.67 8.46
N VAL A 437 19.40 -3.08 7.28
CA VAL A 437 20.11 -3.73 6.17
C VAL A 437 21.58 -3.90 6.54
N GLN A 438 22.28 -2.84 6.96
CA GLN A 438 23.68 -2.91 7.42
C GLN A 438 23.85 -3.31 8.89
N ASN A 439 23.11 -4.29 9.40
CA ASN A 439 23.42 -4.75 10.78
C ASN A 439 24.74 -5.50 10.85
N ALA A 440 25.49 -5.28 11.93
CA ALA A 440 26.82 -5.87 12.14
C ALA A 440 26.81 -7.40 12.23
N PHE A 441 25.64 -7.97 12.45
CA PHE A 441 25.36 -9.38 12.25
C PHE A 441 23.91 -9.56 11.82
N VAL A 442 23.67 -10.63 11.06
CA VAL A 442 22.38 -10.94 10.48
C VAL A 442 21.70 -12.03 11.31
N CYS A 443 20.38 -11.94 11.46
CA CYS A 443 19.56 -12.96 12.10
C CYS A 443 18.68 -13.67 11.07
N PRO A 444 18.52 -15.00 11.17
CA PRO A 444 17.52 -15.72 10.38
C PRO A 444 16.10 -15.30 10.77
N GLY A 445 15.15 -15.45 9.86
CA GLY A 445 13.75 -15.06 10.08
C GLY A 445 13.48 -13.55 10.09
N GLN A 446 14.48 -12.72 9.77
CA GLN A 446 14.33 -11.26 9.72
C GLN A 446 14.67 -10.68 8.34
N PHE A 447 13.93 -9.66 7.95
CA PHE A 447 14.12 -8.92 6.70
C PHE A 447 14.04 -7.42 6.96
N ALA A 448 14.70 -6.64 6.12
CA ALA A 448 14.69 -5.18 6.11
C ALA A 448 15.02 -4.71 4.68
N ASP A 449 14.61 -3.49 4.33
CA ASP A 449 14.86 -2.86 3.03
C ASP A 449 15.41 -1.46 3.21
N VAL A 450 16.23 -1.01 2.25
CA VAL A 450 16.67 0.39 2.18
C VAL A 450 15.48 1.30 1.87
N THR A 451 15.28 2.31 2.72
CA THR A 451 14.25 3.33 2.53
C THR A 451 14.87 4.72 2.61
N ALA A 452 14.19 5.73 2.07
CA ALA A 452 14.67 7.12 2.16
C ALA A 452 14.82 7.63 3.61
N SER A 453 14.22 6.96 4.58
CA SER A 453 14.30 7.28 6.01
C SER A 453 15.10 6.26 6.83
N SER A 454 15.61 5.18 6.22
CA SER A 454 16.46 4.23 6.95
C SER A 454 17.86 4.82 7.12
N ALA A 455 18.64 4.27 8.05
CA ALA A 455 20.00 4.74 8.29
C ALA A 455 20.89 4.58 7.06
N GLU A 456 20.71 3.50 6.29
CA GLU A 456 21.41 3.23 5.03
C GLU A 456 21.06 4.28 3.98
N GLY A 457 19.78 4.57 3.78
CA GLY A 457 19.35 5.57 2.82
C GLY A 457 19.92 6.96 3.13
N ILE A 458 19.85 7.38 4.40
CA ILE A 458 20.40 8.66 4.85
C ILE A 458 21.94 8.69 4.73
N ASN A 459 22.62 7.58 5.05
CA ASN A 459 24.07 7.50 4.97
C ASN A 459 24.57 7.56 3.52
N LEU A 460 23.98 6.76 2.63
CA LEU A 460 24.27 6.81 1.19
C LEU A 460 24.04 8.21 0.62
N ASP A 461 22.96 8.89 1.01
CA ASP A 461 22.69 10.30 0.67
C ASP A 461 23.91 11.19 0.96
N VAL A 462 24.29 11.25 2.24
CA VAL A 462 25.31 12.20 2.70
C VAL A 462 26.74 11.84 2.30
N ILE A 463 26.96 10.66 1.71
CA ILE A 463 28.24 10.28 1.12
C ILE A 463 28.27 10.39 -0.42
N GLY A 464 27.18 10.85 -1.04
CA GLY A 464 27.15 11.27 -2.45
C GLY A 464 26.07 10.62 -3.33
N TYR A 465 25.08 9.91 -2.78
CA TYR A 465 23.97 9.37 -3.56
C TYR A 465 22.67 10.12 -3.27
N ASP A 466 22.33 11.12 -4.07
CA ASP A 466 21.14 11.94 -3.88
C ASP A 466 19.85 11.14 -3.66
N LEU A 467 19.31 11.22 -2.45
CA LEU A 467 18.01 10.62 -2.17
C LEU A 467 16.91 11.25 -3.01
N VAL A 468 16.12 10.35 -3.55
CA VAL A 468 14.79 10.59 -4.08
C VAL A 468 13.86 10.83 -2.88
N ILE A 469 13.67 12.11 -2.53
CA ILE A 469 12.71 12.50 -1.48
C ILE A 469 11.32 12.60 -2.10
N PRO A 470 10.36 11.73 -1.71
CA PRO A 470 9.00 11.82 -2.20
C PRO A 470 8.37 13.16 -1.83
N LEU A 471 7.48 13.67 -2.70
CA LEU A 471 6.71 14.86 -2.36
C LEU A 471 5.90 14.66 -1.08
N ALA A 472 5.51 15.77 -0.47
CA ALA A 472 4.59 15.74 0.65
C ALA A 472 3.28 15.02 0.26
N ALA A 473 2.70 14.31 1.23
CA ALA A 473 1.38 13.73 1.08
C ALA A 473 0.35 14.84 0.83
N PRO A 474 -0.65 14.62 -0.05
CA PRO A 474 -1.75 15.56 -0.18
C PRO A 474 -2.63 15.50 1.08
N THR A 475 -3.47 16.50 1.26
CA THR A 475 -4.53 16.50 2.29
C THR A 475 -5.81 16.02 1.65
N ALA A 476 -6.33 14.87 2.09
CA ALA A 476 -7.66 14.42 1.70
C ALA A 476 -8.73 15.28 2.40
N THR A 477 -9.77 15.67 1.67
CA THR A 477 -10.87 16.52 2.17
C THR A 477 -12.19 15.76 2.14
N ALA A 478 -13.30 16.32 2.65
CA ALA A 478 -14.57 15.60 2.72
C ALA A 478 -15.12 15.19 1.33
N ALA A 479 -15.74 14.01 1.24
CA ALA A 479 -16.37 13.54 0.02
C ALA A 479 -17.64 14.34 -0.32
N THR A 480 -17.95 14.46 -1.61
CA THR A 480 -19.20 15.06 -2.11
C THR A 480 -19.99 14.06 -2.95
N SER A 481 -21.19 14.45 -3.41
CA SER A 481 -22.02 13.65 -4.31
C SER A 481 -22.24 12.23 -3.81
N VAL A 482 -22.47 12.09 -2.49
CA VAL A 482 -22.66 10.79 -1.84
C VAL A 482 -24.01 10.21 -2.27
N THR A 483 -23.98 9.00 -2.79
CA THR A 483 -25.15 8.24 -3.25
C THR A 483 -25.22 6.91 -2.51
N LYS A 484 -26.22 6.07 -2.85
CA LYS A 484 -26.32 4.71 -2.33
C LYS A 484 -25.19 3.79 -2.82
N SER A 485 -24.47 4.16 -3.87
CA SER A 485 -23.51 3.29 -4.55
C SER A 485 -22.16 3.93 -4.85
N GLY A 486 -21.90 5.12 -4.31
CA GLY A 486 -20.69 5.87 -4.62
C GLY A 486 -20.61 7.24 -3.98
N PHE A 487 -19.47 7.89 -4.15
CA PHE A 487 -19.19 9.27 -3.74
C PHE A 487 -18.06 9.84 -4.60
N THR A 488 -17.82 11.14 -4.55
CA THR A 488 -16.63 11.78 -5.15
C THR A 488 -15.62 12.09 -4.05
N ALA A 489 -14.44 11.48 -4.13
CA ALA A 489 -13.29 11.73 -3.25
C ALA A 489 -12.56 13.01 -3.69
N HIS A 490 -12.00 13.77 -2.74
CA HIS A 490 -11.31 15.04 -2.99
C HIS A 490 -10.02 15.18 -2.17
N TRP A 491 -9.03 15.88 -2.72
CA TRP A 491 -7.75 16.18 -2.05
C TRP A 491 -7.09 17.46 -2.58
N THR A 492 -6.10 17.97 -1.85
CA THR A 492 -5.32 19.15 -2.24
C THR A 492 -4.28 18.84 -3.32
N SER A 493 -4.03 19.81 -4.21
CA SER A 493 -2.95 19.73 -5.19
C SER A 493 -1.58 19.86 -4.51
N VAL A 494 -0.56 19.20 -5.04
CA VAL A 494 0.82 19.25 -4.54
C VAL A 494 1.73 19.62 -5.71
N THR A 495 2.47 20.71 -5.57
CA THR A 495 3.37 21.20 -6.61
C THR A 495 4.42 20.15 -6.95
N GLY A 496 4.59 19.87 -8.24
CA GLY A 496 5.52 18.84 -8.75
C GLY A 496 4.94 17.42 -8.81
N ALA A 497 3.70 17.20 -8.37
CA ALA A 497 3.05 15.90 -8.51
C ALA A 497 2.74 15.61 -9.99
N THR A 498 3.10 14.41 -10.46
CA THR A 498 2.80 13.93 -11.81
C THR A 498 1.46 13.19 -11.85
N SER A 499 1.09 12.50 -10.76
CA SER A 499 -0.22 11.88 -10.57
C SER A 499 -0.54 11.68 -9.09
N TYR A 500 -1.71 11.08 -8.81
CA TYR A 500 -2.13 10.69 -7.47
C TYR A 500 -2.52 9.22 -7.43
N LYS A 501 -2.31 8.58 -6.28
CA LYS A 501 -2.79 7.21 -6.00
C LYS A 501 -3.89 7.24 -4.95
N LEU A 502 -5.05 6.68 -5.26
CA LEU A 502 -6.21 6.59 -4.39
C LEU A 502 -6.34 5.18 -3.80
N ASP A 503 -6.48 5.11 -2.48
CA ASP A 503 -6.96 3.92 -1.79
C ASP A 503 -8.40 4.14 -1.28
N VAL A 504 -9.28 3.16 -1.48
CA VAL A 504 -10.60 3.10 -0.83
C VAL A 504 -10.73 1.76 -0.11
N SER A 505 -11.19 1.78 1.14
CA SER A 505 -11.27 0.61 2.01
C SER A 505 -12.59 0.55 2.77
N THR A 506 -13.02 -0.66 3.14
CA THR A 506 -14.10 -0.89 4.12
C THR A 506 -13.60 -0.91 5.56
N SER A 507 -12.29 -0.74 5.79
CA SER A 507 -11.64 -0.74 7.08
C SER A 507 -10.85 0.56 7.28
N SER A 508 -10.92 1.16 8.47
CA SER A 508 -10.19 2.39 8.78
C SER A 508 -8.66 2.19 8.78
N THR A 509 -8.19 0.95 8.95
CA THR A 509 -6.77 0.58 8.91
C THR A 509 -6.30 0.13 7.53
N PHE A 510 -7.17 0.18 6.52
CA PHE A 510 -6.86 -0.26 5.14
C PHE A 510 -6.43 -1.74 5.04
N SER A 511 -7.02 -2.60 5.87
CA SER A 511 -6.85 -4.06 5.80
C SER A 511 -7.74 -4.76 4.76
N SER A 512 -8.73 -4.06 4.19
CA SER A 512 -9.65 -4.61 3.19
C SER A 512 -10.05 -3.55 2.17
N TYR A 513 -9.51 -3.64 0.96
CA TYR A 513 -9.70 -2.63 -0.09
C TYR A 513 -10.97 -2.87 -0.89
N VAL A 514 -11.58 -1.78 -1.38
CA VAL A 514 -12.61 -1.86 -2.42
C VAL A 514 -11.92 -2.27 -3.72
N THR A 515 -12.48 -3.27 -4.41
CA THR A 515 -11.94 -3.79 -5.67
C THR A 515 -11.69 -2.66 -6.68
N GLY A 516 -10.47 -2.59 -7.23
CA GLY A 516 -10.05 -1.56 -8.19
C GLY A 516 -9.63 -0.23 -7.58
N TYR A 517 -9.66 -0.08 -6.25
CA TYR A 517 -9.26 1.14 -5.53
C TYR A 517 -8.13 0.88 -4.54
N GLN A 518 -7.21 -0.03 -4.84
CA GLN A 518 -5.96 -0.19 -4.10
C GLN A 518 -4.82 0.31 -4.97
N ASN A 519 -4.07 1.32 -4.52
CA ASN A 519 -3.03 1.99 -5.31
C ASN A 519 -3.52 2.51 -6.68
N LEU A 520 -4.80 2.87 -6.82
CA LEU A 520 -5.36 3.30 -8.10
C LEU A 520 -4.72 4.61 -8.53
N ASP A 521 -3.95 4.61 -9.62
CA ASP A 521 -3.47 5.84 -10.24
C ASP A 521 -4.64 6.56 -10.92
N VAL A 522 -4.89 7.80 -10.50
CA VAL A 522 -5.99 8.63 -11.00
C VAL A 522 -5.50 9.79 -11.89
N GLY A 523 -4.21 9.83 -12.22
CA GLY A 523 -3.60 10.91 -12.98
C GLY A 523 -3.45 12.20 -12.17
N SER A 524 -3.19 13.31 -12.86
CA SER A 524 -3.02 14.64 -12.25
C SER A 524 -4.37 15.33 -12.00
N VAL A 525 -5.21 14.69 -11.18
CA VAL A 525 -6.53 15.21 -10.76
C VAL A 525 -6.56 15.40 -9.25
N THR A 526 -7.46 16.27 -8.77
CA THR A 526 -7.70 16.51 -7.34
C THR A 526 -9.00 15.90 -6.83
N SER A 527 -9.70 15.15 -7.68
CA SER A 527 -10.92 14.43 -7.30
C SER A 527 -11.14 13.17 -8.15
N ARG A 528 -11.89 12.22 -7.60
CA ARG A 528 -12.25 10.97 -8.30
C ARG A 528 -13.62 10.45 -7.86
N SER A 529 -14.45 10.08 -8.83
CA SER A 529 -15.69 9.34 -8.59
C SER A 529 -15.37 7.91 -8.18
N VAL A 530 -15.89 7.50 -7.02
CA VAL A 530 -15.85 6.14 -6.47
C VAL A 530 -17.23 5.50 -6.65
N THR A 531 -17.29 4.34 -7.28
CA THR A 531 -18.53 3.65 -7.66
C THR A 531 -18.52 2.18 -7.23
N GLY A 532 -19.68 1.51 -7.32
CA GLY A 532 -19.80 0.06 -7.00
C GLY A 532 -19.86 -0.23 -5.49
N LEU A 533 -20.23 0.77 -4.68
CA LEU A 533 -20.32 0.63 -3.23
C LEU A 533 -21.68 0.09 -2.80
N SER A 534 -21.75 -0.47 -1.60
CA SER A 534 -22.99 -0.91 -0.95
C SER A 534 -23.65 0.27 -0.21
N ALA A 535 -24.98 0.27 -0.20
CA ALA A 535 -25.77 1.31 0.47
C ALA A 535 -25.68 1.23 2.00
N GLY A 536 -25.76 2.39 2.66
CA GLY A 536 -25.74 2.49 4.13
C GLY A 536 -24.45 2.00 4.81
N LYS A 537 -23.35 1.86 4.06
CA LYS A 537 -22.08 1.33 4.57
C LYS A 537 -21.02 2.43 4.63
N THR A 538 -20.18 2.38 5.67
CA THR A 538 -19.04 3.28 5.83
C THR A 538 -17.82 2.77 5.08
N TYR A 539 -17.17 3.68 4.37
CA TYR A 539 -15.94 3.49 3.63
C TYR A 539 -14.92 4.54 4.06
N TYR A 540 -13.66 4.24 3.80
CA TYR A 540 -12.52 5.08 4.12
C TYR A 540 -11.71 5.32 2.85
N TYR A 541 -11.19 6.53 2.66
CA TYR A 541 -10.21 6.77 1.61
C TYR A 541 -9.03 7.60 2.08
N ARG A 542 -7.91 7.41 1.40
CA ARG A 542 -6.66 8.17 1.54
C ARG A 542 -5.99 8.28 0.19
N VAL A 543 -5.11 9.26 0.05
CA VAL A 543 -4.47 9.60 -1.21
C VAL A 543 -2.97 9.77 -0.99
N ARG A 544 -2.19 9.44 -2.02
CA ARG A 544 -0.74 9.69 -2.08
C ARG A 544 -0.41 10.47 -3.34
N THR A 545 0.59 11.33 -3.27
CA THR A 545 1.16 11.96 -4.47
C THR A 545 2.14 11.00 -5.11
N LEU A 546 2.17 10.99 -6.44
CA LEU A 546 3.23 10.37 -7.23
C LEU A 546 4.00 11.48 -7.95
N SER A 547 5.31 11.33 -7.98
CA SER A 547 6.21 12.19 -8.74
C SER A 547 7.33 11.34 -9.35
N SER A 548 8.22 11.96 -10.13
CA SER A 548 9.49 11.34 -10.50
C SER A 548 10.33 10.92 -9.29
N ALA A 549 10.11 11.58 -8.14
CA ALA A 549 10.72 11.27 -6.87
C ALA A 549 9.97 10.17 -6.07
N GLY A 550 9.12 9.39 -6.72
CA GLY A 550 8.38 8.30 -6.07
C GLY A 550 7.06 8.74 -5.43
N THR A 551 6.50 7.82 -4.62
CA THR A 551 5.18 7.98 -3.98
C THR A 551 5.35 8.51 -2.56
N SER A 552 4.56 9.51 -2.17
CA SER A 552 4.54 10.04 -0.81
C SER A 552 4.05 9.04 0.24
N GLY A 553 4.19 9.43 1.51
CA GLY A 553 3.36 8.86 2.59
C GLY A 553 1.87 9.10 2.36
N ASN A 554 1.03 8.38 3.11
CA ASN A 554 -0.42 8.50 3.04
C ASN A 554 -0.92 9.86 3.54
N SER A 555 -1.97 10.40 2.92
CA SER A 555 -2.76 11.49 3.49
C SER A 555 -3.43 11.10 4.81
N ASN A 556 -4.10 12.07 5.44
CA ASN A 556 -5.15 11.78 6.41
C ASN A 556 -6.24 10.87 5.81
N VAL A 557 -6.97 10.17 6.68
CA VAL A 557 -8.06 9.26 6.30
C VAL A 557 -9.39 9.99 6.38
N ILE A 558 -10.21 9.86 5.33
CA ILE A 558 -11.58 10.38 5.30
C ILE A 558 -12.57 9.22 5.45
N SER A 559 -13.55 9.39 6.33
CA SER A 559 -14.67 8.47 6.52
C SER A 559 -15.91 8.97 5.78
N VAL A 560 -16.59 8.10 5.05
CA VAL A 560 -17.81 8.42 4.30
C VAL A 560 -18.80 7.27 4.39
N THR A 561 -20.03 7.56 4.78
CA THR A 561 -21.13 6.59 4.80
C THR A 561 -22.03 6.84 3.58
N THR A 562 -22.33 5.79 2.82
CA THR A 562 -23.24 5.90 1.67
C THR A 562 -24.69 6.10 2.09
N VAL A 563 -25.52 6.65 1.19
CA VAL A 563 -26.96 6.80 1.43
C VAL A 563 -27.59 5.40 1.65
N PRO A 564 -28.57 5.23 2.56
CA PRO A 564 -29.20 3.93 2.80
C PRO A 564 -29.98 3.45 1.57
N ALA A 565 -30.28 2.15 1.53
CA ALA A 565 -31.20 1.61 0.54
C ALA A 565 -32.65 2.08 0.81
N ALA A 566 -33.50 2.01 -0.21
CA ALA A 566 -34.94 2.19 0.02
C ALA A 566 -35.46 1.03 0.91
N PRO A 567 -36.29 1.30 1.93
CA PRO A 567 -36.91 0.25 2.71
C PRO A 567 -37.97 -0.49 1.89
N THR A 568 -38.39 -1.67 2.34
CA THR A 568 -39.55 -2.38 1.81
C THR A 568 -40.72 -2.18 2.76
N ALA A 569 -41.80 -1.56 2.29
CA ALA A 569 -43.03 -1.40 3.06
C ALA A 569 -43.87 -2.68 3.00
N SER A 570 -44.53 -3.05 4.10
CA SER A 570 -45.36 -4.26 4.22
C SER A 570 -46.84 -3.92 4.42
N ALA A 571 -47.74 -4.91 4.53
CA ALA A 571 -49.16 -4.64 4.68
C ALA A 571 -49.47 -3.87 5.99
N ALA A 572 -50.42 -2.94 5.94
CA ALA A 572 -50.89 -2.24 7.14
C ALA A 572 -51.65 -3.19 8.08
N THR A 573 -51.55 -2.95 9.38
CA THR A 573 -52.35 -3.66 10.39
C THR A 573 -53.20 -2.69 11.21
N ASN A 574 -53.99 -3.20 12.17
CA ASN A 574 -54.82 -2.38 13.06
C ASN A 574 -55.72 -1.38 12.33
N VAL A 575 -56.29 -1.79 11.20
CA VAL A 575 -57.13 -0.92 10.37
C VAL A 575 -58.44 -0.63 11.11
N THR A 576 -58.70 0.64 11.32
CA THR A 576 -59.94 1.19 11.90
C THR A 576 -60.67 2.02 10.86
N ASN A 577 -61.78 2.65 11.25
CA ASN A 577 -62.49 3.63 10.42
C ASN A 577 -61.77 4.98 10.35
N SER A 578 -60.67 5.19 11.10
CA SER A 578 -59.98 6.47 11.19
C SER A 578 -58.46 6.38 11.16
N GLY A 579 -57.90 5.20 10.88
CA GLY A 579 -56.46 4.97 10.97
C GLY A 579 -56.03 3.54 10.66
N PHE A 580 -54.71 3.34 10.69
CA PHE A 580 -54.04 2.04 10.55
C PHE A 580 -52.61 2.13 11.11
N THR A 581 -51.91 1.00 11.25
CA THR A 581 -50.46 0.97 11.55
C THR A 581 -49.69 0.61 10.28
N ALA A 582 -48.81 1.50 9.84
CA ALA A 582 -47.87 1.29 8.73
C ALA A 582 -46.64 0.50 9.20
N HIS A 583 -46.06 -0.33 8.33
CA HIS A 583 -44.91 -1.21 8.63
C HIS A 583 -43.90 -1.26 7.49
N TRP A 584 -42.62 -1.43 7.81
CA TRP A 584 -41.53 -1.59 6.84
C TRP A 584 -40.33 -2.35 7.42
N SER A 585 -39.44 -2.84 6.56
CA SER A 585 -38.20 -3.51 6.97
C SER A 585 -37.15 -2.51 7.46
N SER A 586 -36.32 -2.92 8.43
CA SER A 586 -35.14 -2.14 8.80
C SER A 586 -34.13 -2.09 7.64
N VAL A 587 -33.37 -1.00 7.55
CA VAL A 587 -32.35 -0.75 6.52
C VAL A 587 -31.02 -0.47 7.21
N THR A 588 -29.98 -1.22 6.83
CA THR A 588 -28.61 -1.00 7.32
C THR A 588 -28.16 0.44 7.04
N GLY A 589 -27.56 1.08 8.04
CA GLY A 589 -27.04 2.45 7.94
C GLY A 589 -28.09 3.56 7.98
N ALA A 590 -29.38 3.24 8.15
CA ALA A 590 -30.42 4.23 8.40
C ALA A 590 -30.40 4.69 9.86
N THR A 591 -30.50 6.00 10.09
CA THR A 591 -30.64 6.60 11.43
C THR A 591 -32.07 7.07 11.70
N SER A 592 -32.90 7.19 10.67
CA SER A 592 -34.32 7.50 10.77
C SER A 592 -35.07 7.07 9.51
N TYR A 593 -36.41 7.10 9.58
CA TYR A 593 -37.30 6.93 8.44
C TYR A 593 -38.22 8.14 8.24
N LEU A 594 -38.63 8.35 6.99
CA LEU A 594 -39.60 9.34 6.57
C LEU A 594 -40.83 8.63 6.00
N LEU A 595 -42.02 8.92 6.53
CA LEU A 595 -43.30 8.35 6.12
C LEU A 595 -44.09 9.34 5.27
N ASP A 596 -44.55 8.88 4.11
CA ASP A 596 -45.57 9.56 3.30
C ASP A 596 -46.89 8.79 3.37
N VAL A 597 -48.02 9.49 3.57
CA VAL A 597 -49.38 8.95 3.41
C VAL A 597 -50.17 9.86 2.46
N SER A 598 -50.89 9.27 1.51
CA SER A 598 -51.61 9.99 0.47
C SER A 598 -52.98 9.36 0.17
N THR A 599 -53.92 10.16 -0.32
CA THR A 599 -55.19 9.67 -0.91
C THR A 599 -55.06 9.30 -2.39
N SER A 600 -53.87 9.48 -2.98
CA SER A 600 -53.55 9.21 -4.37
C SER A 600 -52.39 8.23 -4.44
N SER A 601 -52.49 7.19 -5.27
CA SER A 601 -51.41 6.21 -5.48
C SER A 601 -50.16 6.82 -6.09
N ALA A 602 -50.32 7.94 -6.80
CA ALA A 602 -49.22 8.73 -7.36
C ALA A 602 -48.61 9.74 -6.35
N PHE A 603 -49.11 9.79 -5.11
CA PHE A 603 -48.68 10.74 -4.07
C PHE A 603 -48.83 12.22 -4.49
N SER A 604 -49.90 12.54 -5.23
CA SER A 604 -50.26 13.92 -5.60
C SER A 604 -51.00 14.69 -4.50
N THR A 605 -51.58 13.97 -3.52
CA THR A 605 -52.44 14.55 -2.49
C THR A 605 -52.11 13.93 -1.13
N PHE A 606 -51.21 14.56 -0.36
CA PHE A 606 -50.76 14.03 0.93
C PHE A 606 -51.82 14.22 2.02
N VAL A 607 -51.88 13.28 2.96
CA VAL A 607 -52.60 13.46 4.21
C VAL A 607 -51.83 14.48 5.04
N THR A 608 -52.53 15.46 5.61
CA THR A 608 -51.94 16.53 6.43
C THR A 608 -51.06 15.95 7.53
N GLY A 609 -49.81 16.42 7.62
CA GLY A 609 -48.83 15.95 8.61
C GLY A 609 -48.10 14.65 8.25
N TYR A 610 -48.42 14.01 7.12
CA TYR A 610 -47.77 12.78 6.64
C TYR A 610 -47.08 12.98 5.28
N GLN A 611 -46.49 14.14 5.03
CA GLN A 611 -45.56 14.35 3.90
C GLN A 611 -44.16 14.51 4.47
N ASN A 612 -43.22 13.64 4.12
CA ASN A 612 -41.87 13.58 4.70
C ASN A 612 -41.88 13.51 6.24
N LEU A 613 -42.86 12.83 6.86
CA LEU A 613 -42.93 12.77 8.32
C LEU A 613 -41.75 11.97 8.87
N SER A 614 -40.84 12.62 9.58
CA SER A 614 -39.77 11.92 10.31
C SER A 614 -40.36 11.15 11.48
N VAL A 615 -40.13 9.84 11.50
CA VAL A 615 -40.65 8.93 12.54
C VAL A 615 -39.54 8.35 13.44
N GLY A 616 -38.30 8.80 13.26
CA GLY A 616 -37.14 8.25 13.97
C GLY A 616 -36.73 6.87 13.45
N ASN A 617 -35.88 6.15 14.19
CA ASN A 617 -35.42 4.81 13.84
C ASN A 617 -36.39 3.74 14.33
N VAL A 618 -37.56 3.68 13.70
CA VAL A 618 -38.62 2.70 13.98
C VAL A 618 -38.98 1.96 12.70
N ILE A 619 -39.62 0.79 12.84
CA ILE A 619 -40.08 -0.04 11.71
C ILE A 619 -41.60 -0.04 11.52
N SER A 620 -42.30 0.76 12.32
CA SER A 620 -43.75 0.94 12.22
C SER A 620 -44.21 2.30 12.75
N ARG A 621 -45.38 2.75 12.29
CA ARG A 621 -46.02 3.99 12.75
C ARG A 621 -47.53 3.94 12.65
N SER A 622 -48.21 4.31 13.72
CA SER A 622 -49.66 4.53 13.71
C SER A 622 -50.02 5.80 12.93
N VAL A 623 -50.98 5.67 12.02
CA VAL A 623 -51.59 6.73 11.22
C VAL A 623 -53.02 6.92 11.70
N SER A 624 -53.42 8.16 11.98
CA SER A 624 -54.73 8.52 12.52
C SER A 624 -55.30 9.76 11.83
N GLY A 625 -56.58 10.08 12.11
CA GLY A 625 -57.27 11.25 11.55
C GLY A 625 -57.77 11.04 10.12
N LEU A 626 -57.94 9.79 9.69
CA LEU A 626 -58.39 9.44 8.35
C LEU A 626 -59.93 9.39 8.26
N SER A 627 -60.49 9.65 7.08
CA SER A 627 -61.91 9.43 6.79
C SER A 627 -62.22 7.96 6.57
N ALA A 628 -63.36 7.49 7.10
CA ALA A 628 -63.85 6.12 6.99
C ALA A 628 -64.19 5.69 5.56
N GLY A 629 -64.11 4.39 5.28
CA GLY A 629 -64.45 3.78 3.98
C GLY A 629 -63.59 4.29 2.81
N ARG A 630 -62.42 4.88 3.07
CA ARG A 630 -61.56 5.51 2.06
C ARG A 630 -60.23 4.78 1.93
N THR A 631 -59.76 4.67 0.69
CA THR A 631 -58.44 4.12 0.36
C THR A 631 -57.35 5.18 0.52
N TYR A 632 -56.26 4.79 1.17
CA TYR A 632 -55.03 5.56 1.34
C TYR A 632 -53.84 4.73 0.86
N TYR A 633 -52.77 5.42 0.56
CA TYR A 633 -51.50 4.87 0.11
C TYR A 633 -50.39 5.35 1.01
N TYR A 634 -49.45 4.48 1.37
CA TYR A 634 -48.26 4.90 2.09
C TYR A 634 -46.97 4.34 1.46
N ARG A 635 -45.88 5.08 1.65
CA ARG A 635 -44.52 4.70 1.28
C ARG A 635 -43.54 5.28 2.29
N VAL A 636 -42.35 4.69 2.38
CA VAL A 636 -41.34 5.03 3.37
C VAL A 636 -39.99 5.24 2.70
N ARG A 637 -39.18 6.13 3.27
CA ARG A 637 -37.77 6.33 2.91
C ARG A 637 -36.91 6.17 4.15
N ALA A 638 -35.77 5.51 4.01
CA ALA A 638 -34.70 5.54 5.01
C ALA A 638 -33.84 6.79 4.85
N HIS A 639 -33.29 7.29 5.95
CA HIS A 639 -32.47 8.51 6.01
C HIS A 639 -31.26 8.31 6.92
N ASN A 640 -30.12 8.88 6.54
CA ASN A 640 -28.96 9.07 7.40
C ASN A 640 -28.28 10.43 7.10
N THR A 641 -27.14 10.70 7.73
CA THR A 641 -26.40 11.96 7.54
C THR A 641 -25.93 12.21 6.10
N ALA A 642 -25.78 11.17 5.27
CA ALA A 642 -25.43 11.31 3.87
C ALA A 642 -26.62 11.64 2.98
N GLY A 643 -27.85 11.36 3.44
CA GLY A 643 -29.08 11.77 2.77
C GLY A 643 -30.22 10.76 2.88
N THR A 644 -31.22 10.99 2.04
CA THR A 644 -32.45 10.20 1.97
C THR A 644 -32.39 9.19 0.83
N SER A 645 -32.79 7.96 1.10
CA SER A 645 -32.99 6.92 0.09
C SER A 645 -34.14 7.22 -0.88
N GLY A 646 -34.26 6.39 -1.93
CA GLY A 646 -35.46 6.36 -2.77
C GLY A 646 -36.68 5.83 -2.02
N ASN A 647 -37.87 6.04 -2.59
CA ASN A 647 -39.12 5.53 -2.01
C ASN A 647 -39.17 4.00 -2.00
N SER A 648 -39.81 3.43 -0.96
CA SER A 648 -40.25 2.04 -0.94
C SER A 648 -41.29 1.75 -2.03
N ASN A 649 -41.68 0.48 -2.15
CA ASN A 649 -42.97 0.10 -2.75
C ASN A 649 -44.14 0.85 -2.07
N VAL A 650 -45.24 1.00 -2.80
CA VAL A 650 -46.47 1.65 -2.32
C VAL A 650 -47.41 0.60 -1.74
N ILE A 651 -47.97 0.87 -0.57
CA ILE A 651 -48.97 0.02 0.07
C ILE A 651 -50.32 0.71 0.04
N SER A 652 -51.35 0.00 -0.42
CA SER A 652 -52.74 0.44 -0.42
C SER A 652 -53.47 -0.10 0.81
N VAL A 653 -54.24 0.74 1.49
CA VAL A 653 -55.05 0.38 2.65
C VAL A 653 -56.39 1.11 2.63
N THR A 654 -57.49 0.38 2.82
CA THR A 654 -58.83 0.97 2.93
C THR A 654 -59.26 0.96 4.38
N THR A 655 -59.54 2.12 4.97
CA THR A 655 -60.11 2.23 6.32
C THR A 655 -61.49 1.61 6.36
N LYS A 656 -61.89 1.02 7.49
CA LYS A 656 -63.23 0.42 7.65
C LYS A 656 -64.35 1.45 7.45
N PRO A 657 -65.56 1.03 7.05
CA PRO A 657 -66.71 1.93 6.95
C PRO A 657 -67.07 2.53 8.32
N ALA A 658 -67.78 3.66 8.29
CA ALA A 658 -68.44 4.16 9.49
C ALA A 658 -69.50 3.16 9.96
N ALA A 659 -69.80 3.17 11.26
CA ALA A 659 -70.96 2.42 11.76
C ALA A 659 -72.24 3.00 11.15
N PRO A 660 -73.16 2.17 10.63
CA PRO A 660 -74.48 2.66 10.23
C PRO A 660 -75.24 3.18 11.46
N THR A 661 -76.26 3.98 11.22
CA THR A 661 -77.23 4.35 12.26
C THR A 661 -78.49 3.54 12.04
N ALA A 662 -78.82 2.66 12.98
CA ALA A 662 -80.09 1.91 12.94
C ALA A 662 -81.23 2.87 13.34
N SER A 663 -82.34 2.84 12.60
CA SER A 663 -83.56 3.62 12.87
C SER A 663 -84.66 2.72 13.42
N ALA A 664 -85.80 3.24 13.85
CA ALA A 664 -86.91 2.43 14.38
C ALA A 664 -87.44 1.40 13.35
N ALA A 665 -87.89 0.24 13.83
CA ALA A 665 -88.52 -0.77 13.00
C ALA A 665 -89.91 -0.31 12.51
N THR A 666 -90.29 -0.73 11.31
CA THR A 666 -91.65 -0.53 10.77
C THR A 666 -92.31 -1.87 10.45
N ASN A 667 -93.57 -1.86 9.98
CA ASN A 667 -94.32 -3.06 9.61
C ASN A 667 -94.32 -4.14 10.71
N VAL A 668 -94.51 -3.72 11.97
CA VAL A 668 -94.51 -4.62 13.12
C VAL A 668 -95.81 -5.43 13.11
N THR A 669 -95.68 -6.76 13.09
CA THR A 669 -96.80 -7.71 13.13
C THR A 669 -96.68 -8.61 14.36
N THR A 670 -97.59 -9.57 14.52
CA THR A 670 -97.51 -10.60 15.56
C THR A 670 -96.32 -11.56 15.38
N SER A 671 -95.68 -11.58 14.20
CA SER A 671 -94.62 -12.54 13.86
C SER A 671 -93.43 -11.95 13.09
N GLY A 672 -93.30 -10.62 13.00
CA GLY A 672 -92.22 -9.98 12.27
C GLY A 672 -92.16 -8.46 12.40
N PHE A 673 -91.10 -7.88 11.83
CA PHE A 673 -90.92 -6.43 11.65
C PHE A 673 -89.94 -6.16 10.49
N THR A 674 -89.86 -4.93 10.00
CA THR A 674 -88.83 -4.49 9.05
C THR A 674 -87.78 -3.65 9.79
N ALA A 675 -86.53 -4.13 9.82
CA ALA A 675 -85.39 -3.39 10.35
C ALA A 675 -84.90 -2.35 9.34
N HIS A 676 -84.45 -1.18 9.80
CA HIS A 676 -83.98 -0.06 8.96
C HIS A 676 -82.68 0.55 9.48
N TRP A 677 -81.85 1.06 8.57
CA TRP A 677 -80.62 1.79 8.89
C TRP A 677 -80.19 2.76 7.78
N SER A 678 -79.32 3.71 8.12
CA SER A 678 -78.75 4.67 7.17
C SER A 678 -77.74 4.03 6.21
N SER A 679 -77.71 4.52 4.97
CA SER A 679 -76.65 4.17 4.02
C SER A 679 -75.29 4.69 4.50
N VAL A 680 -74.23 3.90 4.32
CA VAL A 680 -72.85 4.25 4.68
C VAL A 680 -72.04 4.32 3.39
N THR A 681 -71.46 5.49 3.11
CA THR A 681 -70.64 5.71 1.91
C THR A 681 -69.50 4.69 1.85
N GLY A 682 -69.36 4.03 0.70
CA GLY A 682 -68.33 3.00 0.46
C GLY A 682 -68.70 1.59 0.94
N ALA A 683 -69.80 1.40 1.68
CA ALA A 683 -70.25 0.07 2.06
C ALA A 683 -70.72 -0.73 0.84
N THR A 684 -70.27 -1.98 0.74
CA THR A 684 -70.68 -2.94 -0.30
C THR A 684 -71.69 -3.96 0.21
N SER A 685 -71.83 -4.10 1.52
CA SER A 685 -72.90 -4.87 2.16
C SER A 685 -73.12 -4.48 3.62
N TYR A 686 -74.20 -4.99 4.20
CA TYR A 686 -74.50 -4.87 5.62
C TYR A 686 -74.61 -6.23 6.31
N ARG A 687 -74.29 -6.25 7.61
CA ARG A 687 -74.42 -7.40 8.50
C ARG A 687 -75.44 -7.09 9.58
N LEU A 688 -76.55 -7.84 9.61
CA LEU A 688 -77.64 -7.67 10.57
C LEU A 688 -77.50 -8.68 11.72
N ASP A 689 -77.55 -8.18 12.95
CA ASP A 689 -77.73 -8.98 14.15
C ASP A 689 -79.15 -8.74 14.71
N VAL A 690 -79.89 -9.80 15.06
CA VAL A 690 -81.15 -9.73 15.81
C VAL A 690 -81.05 -10.64 17.05
N SER A 691 -81.50 -10.17 18.21
CA SER A 691 -81.39 -10.89 19.49
C SER A 691 -82.63 -10.66 20.37
N THR A 692 -82.94 -11.59 21.27
CA THR A 692 -83.92 -11.38 22.36
C THR A 692 -83.29 -10.69 23.58
N SER A 693 -81.98 -10.40 23.53
CA SER A 693 -81.21 -9.78 24.61
C SER A 693 -80.60 -8.47 24.13
N SER A 694 -80.71 -7.40 24.94
CA SER A 694 -80.17 -6.07 24.61
C SER A 694 -78.64 -6.04 24.52
N ILE A 695 -77.98 -7.00 25.15
CA ILE A 695 -76.52 -7.19 25.10
C ILE A 695 -76.10 -8.22 24.03
N PHE A 696 -77.04 -8.69 23.21
CA PHE A 696 -76.81 -9.68 22.15
C PHE A 696 -76.21 -11.00 22.65
N SER A 697 -76.65 -11.48 23.82
CA SER A 697 -76.26 -12.80 24.36
C SER A 697 -77.05 -13.96 23.75
N THR A 698 -78.22 -13.69 23.13
CA THR A 698 -79.15 -14.71 22.63
C THR A 698 -79.64 -14.31 21.24
N PHE A 699 -78.92 -14.70 20.19
CA PHE A 699 -79.25 -14.33 18.82
C PHE A 699 -80.48 -15.10 18.31
N LEU A 700 -81.31 -14.42 17.51
CA LEU A 700 -82.36 -15.07 16.73
C LEU A 700 -81.69 -15.96 15.67
N THR A 701 -82.15 -17.21 15.56
CA THR A 701 -81.61 -18.18 14.61
C THR A 701 -81.57 -17.61 13.18
N GLY A 702 -80.39 -17.64 12.56
CA GLY A 702 -80.17 -17.10 11.20
C GLY A 702 -79.92 -15.58 11.14
N TYR A 703 -79.97 -14.86 12.25
CA TYR A 703 -79.73 -13.41 12.34
C TYR A 703 -78.52 -13.07 13.22
N GLN A 704 -77.51 -13.93 13.27
CA GLN A 704 -76.19 -13.57 13.82
C GLN A 704 -75.25 -13.33 12.65
N ASN A 705 -74.75 -12.09 12.50
CA ASN A 705 -73.84 -11.68 11.42
C ASN A 705 -74.41 -11.93 10.00
N LEU A 706 -75.73 -11.82 9.84
CA LEU A 706 -76.43 -12.11 8.58
C LEU A 706 -76.04 -11.11 7.51
N ASN A 707 -75.46 -11.56 6.39
CA ASN A 707 -75.25 -10.72 5.22
C ASN A 707 -76.58 -10.42 4.55
N VAL A 708 -76.97 -9.15 4.53
CA VAL A 708 -78.21 -8.70 3.88
C VAL A 708 -77.96 -8.00 2.54
N GLY A 709 -76.71 -7.99 2.06
CA GLY A 709 -76.32 -7.27 0.84
C GLY A 709 -76.27 -5.76 1.05
N ASN A 710 -76.19 -4.99 -0.04
CA ASN A 710 -76.19 -3.52 0.00
C ASN A 710 -77.62 -2.97 0.01
N VAL A 711 -78.31 -3.17 1.13
CA VAL A 711 -79.67 -2.68 1.38
C VAL A 711 -79.71 -1.84 2.64
N THR A 712 -80.69 -0.96 2.76
CA THR A 712 -80.92 -0.12 3.96
C THR A 712 -82.07 -0.62 4.84
N SER A 713 -82.68 -1.75 4.47
CA SER A 713 -83.75 -2.37 5.25
C SER A 713 -83.82 -3.88 5.05
N ARG A 714 -84.34 -4.62 6.04
CA ARG A 714 -84.56 -6.07 5.95
C ARG A 714 -85.79 -6.50 6.75
N SER A 715 -86.67 -7.27 6.12
CA SER A 715 -87.76 -7.96 6.81
C SER A 715 -87.23 -9.09 7.70
N VAL A 716 -87.66 -9.08 8.96
CA VAL A 716 -87.39 -10.10 9.98
C VAL A 716 -88.71 -10.82 10.27
N THR A 717 -88.74 -12.14 10.09
CA THR A 717 -89.96 -12.96 10.14
C THR A 717 -89.77 -14.18 11.03
N GLY A 718 -90.88 -14.82 11.44
CA GLY A 718 -90.85 -16.04 12.27
C GLY A 718 -90.63 -15.76 13.74
N LEU A 719 -91.10 -14.60 14.22
CA LEU A 719 -90.95 -14.13 15.60
C LEU A 719 -92.12 -14.57 16.48
N ASN A 720 -91.89 -14.67 17.78
CA ASN A 720 -92.94 -14.93 18.77
C ASN A 720 -93.75 -13.66 19.04
N THR A 721 -95.08 -13.77 19.15
CA THR A 721 -95.98 -12.66 19.51
C THR A 721 -95.63 -12.05 20.87
N LYS A 722 -95.94 -10.76 21.06
CA LYS A 722 -95.67 -9.99 22.29
C LYS A 722 -94.25 -10.09 22.85
N THR A 723 -93.25 -10.42 22.02
CA THR A 723 -91.85 -10.61 22.43
C THR A 723 -90.99 -9.43 22.00
N THR A 724 -90.08 -8.99 22.87
CA THR A 724 -89.13 -7.92 22.58
C THR A 724 -87.88 -8.48 21.89
N TYR A 725 -87.51 -7.88 20.77
CA TYR A 725 -86.29 -8.14 20.03
C TYR A 725 -85.45 -6.87 19.93
N PHE A 726 -84.14 -7.06 19.81
CA PHE A 726 -83.14 -6.03 19.61
C PHE A 726 -82.41 -6.28 18.30
N TYR A 727 -82.16 -5.24 17.51
CA TYR A 727 -81.28 -5.36 16.34
C TYR A 727 -80.21 -4.28 16.29
N ARG A 728 -79.10 -4.63 15.65
CA ARG A 728 -77.99 -3.74 15.31
C ARG A 728 -77.42 -4.16 13.96
N VAL A 729 -76.78 -3.23 13.28
CA VAL A 729 -76.23 -3.44 11.95
C VAL A 729 -74.77 -2.99 11.89
N ARG A 730 -73.98 -3.63 11.03
CA ARG A 730 -72.62 -3.22 10.66
C ARG A 730 -72.54 -3.02 9.16
N ALA A 731 -71.78 -2.03 8.70
CA ALA A 731 -71.42 -1.87 7.30
C ALA A 731 -70.17 -2.70 6.99
N ASN A 732 -70.03 -3.15 5.77
CA ASN A 732 -68.88 -3.92 5.31
C ASN A 732 -68.40 -3.41 3.94
N ASP A 733 -67.09 -3.30 3.77
CA ASP A 733 -66.42 -3.00 2.49
C ASP A 733 -65.14 -3.85 2.32
N SER A 734 -64.24 -3.46 1.41
CA SER A 734 -62.93 -4.09 1.23
C SER A 734 -61.95 -3.87 2.39
N GLY A 735 -62.13 -2.83 3.20
CA GLY A 735 -61.38 -2.55 4.42
C GLY A 735 -61.89 -3.34 5.64
N GLY A 736 -63.06 -3.96 5.52
CA GLY A 736 -63.64 -4.90 6.46
C GLY A 736 -64.96 -4.43 7.05
N THR A 737 -65.33 -4.98 8.21
CA THR A 737 -66.60 -4.69 8.87
C THR A 737 -66.44 -3.54 9.88
N SER A 738 -67.38 -2.60 9.87
CA SER A 738 -67.48 -1.49 10.84
C SER A 738 -67.74 -2.01 12.26
N VAL A 739 -67.64 -1.12 13.25
CA VAL A 739 -68.25 -1.36 14.57
C VAL A 739 -69.78 -1.39 14.46
N ASN A 740 -70.45 -1.91 15.50
CA ASN A 740 -71.90 -1.98 15.55
C ASN A 740 -72.54 -0.58 15.54
N SER A 741 -73.72 -0.47 14.90
CA SER A 741 -74.62 0.65 15.08
C SER A 741 -75.11 0.79 16.53
N ASN A 742 -75.90 1.84 16.79
CA ASN A 742 -76.82 1.85 17.93
C ASN A 742 -77.76 0.63 17.89
N VAL A 743 -78.31 0.28 19.06
CA VAL A 743 -79.24 -0.84 19.23
C VAL A 743 -80.68 -0.32 19.18
N ILE A 744 -81.55 -1.00 18.43
CA ILE A 744 -82.98 -0.71 18.35
C ILE A 744 -83.76 -1.82 19.04
N SER A 745 -84.71 -1.43 19.89
CA SER A 745 -85.67 -2.34 20.54
C SER A 745 -87.01 -2.30 19.81
N VAL A 746 -87.62 -3.46 19.57
CA VAL A 746 -88.92 -3.60 18.93
C VAL A 746 -89.69 -4.74 19.59
N LYS A 747 -90.98 -4.54 19.86
CA LYS A 747 -91.87 -5.57 20.41
C LYS A 747 -92.92 -5.94 19.36
N THR A 748 -93.04 -7.23 19.03
CA THR A 748 -94.09 -7.74 18.13
C THR A 748 -95.48 -7.53 18.73
N LEU A 749 -96.51 -7.42 17.87
CA LEU A 749 -97.90 -7.24 18.30
C LEU A 749 -98.45 -8.43 19.11
#